data_AF-A0AAV1UFY3-F1
#
_entry.id   AF-A0AAV1UFY3-F1
#
_cell.length_a   1.000
_cell.length_b   1.000
_cell.length_c   1.000
_cell.angle_alpha   90.00
_cell.angle_beta   90.00
_cell.angle_gamma   90.00
#
_symmetry.space_group_name_H-M   'P 1'
#
loop_
_entity.id
_entity.type
_entity.pdbx_description
1 polymer ?
#
loop_
_entity_poly.entity_id
_entity_poly.type
_entity_poly.pdbx_seq_one_letter_code
_entity_poly.pdbx_strand_id
1 'polypeptide(L)'
;MASGTDLVPLFTSSRASNGSGFQLHQAGIDVLLGAKLLTRKVALVGVHYATDNSQSTEESERGLFLSPSAVSVSKQNANMLLLVLQGVSLVEESFWGSLVFVLSSHVVVVTDGAISAAKIQTALPFLKDFARLQVVDGDGDTDRNELLLQELTPHLTWGAVDLKIKDMNGCDSPSTYFEQQLAGGSTDAQLLLKALVPVRDCVVLKSISFQGPNLPHTSPKLLTHVADRLDCKSFFGRYMDGALLVRLIRSLTHVMAAPDGSSIVLQRVVANVVATHWQELVQRAYEAYCDLLHARLSVYERTPVTAEYLVDVTERKLMSSHLQNNQQLDVADAEPGIYSAFDEFGNLKTHQMSEENANGRDNMATSPATAPLNTGLFSFLKNRAGRAFSKQVSRLPASRWNTSGRVGGQATTENYPDSRGGTLADVNEAEADLLVKPKAAGAPEQLLARCTACIASYLVPSEYLNTPSEMMPVDTVVLNAVHADGLDKANAVLEPFLVDLRGPASYNSDLSCPFDSTDLWVKLARVRRRFDRANEVSSAVFCGELLRYLHSVVLQKNETDTVAQQELRGRTESSIMLVDKKSVSGSVALTRVPLEMLTYKNNLEAMVSQYNFVSRGPQAAKVLGGFFHGPVRSQLRYLVQQEHDRFSAACEVKERRIEELKESLKSKERQVQRITKVNTEWSLQERRAIAEIERSHAEQKSSLEGAILGIETQIERALADQQALYQSTMQATRHTIDTVDRVADEGRMVSGYLERYEKGHVFTSRWRQYFYVLKHATLTRYKSKSEYEERGPPLEQPISISGYSVVRSRTDELKIKLVPADASRRMYRFRAPASVGREVWMKRFTEATQFRSR
;
A
#
# COMPACT_ATOMS: atom_id res chain seq x y z
N MET A 1 -11.94 9.57 68.60
CA MET A 1 -13.25 9.74 69.26
C MET A 1 -13.62 11.20 69.11
N ALA A 2 -14.56 11.51 68.21
CA ALA A 2 -14.99 12.87 67.90
C ALA A 2 -16.12 13.29 68.87
N SER A 3 -16.20 14.59 69.15
CA SER A 3 -17.17 15.27 70.04
C SER A 3 -18.62 14.92 69.67
N GLY A 4 -19.28 14.15 70.52
CA GLY A 4 -20.64 13.60 70.31
C GLY A 4 -21.78 14.46 70.85
N THR A 5 -21.62 15.79 70.94
CA THR A 5 -22.63 16.68 71.53
C THR A 5 -23.55 17.35 70.51
N ASP A 6 -23.11 17.55 69.27
CA ASP A 6 -23.85 18.36 68.28
C ASP A 6 -24.58 17.46 67.29
N LEU A 7 -25.84 17.14 67.61
CA LEU A 7 -26.75 16.50 66.66
C LEU A 7 -27.18 17.51 65.59
N VAL A 8 -27.22 17.05 64.34
CA VAL A 8 -27.61 17.88 63.19
C VAL A 8 -29.10 17.64 62.90
N PRO A 9 -29.94 18.69 62.80
CA PRO A 9 -31.34 18.50 62.43
C PRO A 9 -31.43 17.89 61.03
N LEU A 10 -32.22 16.82 60.89
CA LEU A 10 -32.49 16.17 59.61
C LEU A 10 -33.91 16.47 59.17
N PHE A 11 -34.90 16.14 60.01
CA PHE A 11 -36.31 16.32 59.70
C PHE A 11 -37.03 16.78 60.97
N THR A 12 -37.45 18.04 61.03
CA THR A 12 -38.06 18.64 62.24
C THR A 12 -39.42 19.26 61.96
N SER A 13 -40.17 19.55 63.02
CA SER A 13 -41.43 20.27 62.99
C SER A 13 -41.40 21.42 64.00
N SER A 14 -41.92 22.58 63.62
CA SER A 14 -42.08 23.72 64.53
C SER A 14 -43.43 23.66 65.24
N ARG A 15 -43.43 23.90 66.57
CA ARG A 15 -44.66 23.92 67.39
C ARG A 15 -45.56 25.14 67.12
N ALA A 16 -45.03 26.18 66.46
CA ALA A 16 -45.69 27.47 66.26
C ALA A 16 -46.49 27.59 64.93
N SER A 17 -46.41 26.61 64.02
CA SER A 17 -47.11 26.68 62.74
C SER A 17 -48.47 25.98 62.80
N ASN A 18 -49.56 26.72 62.59
CA ASN A 18 -50.94 26.20 62.43
C ASN A 18 -51.17 25.45 61.09
N GLY A 19 -50.11 24.97 60.43
CA GLY A 19 -50.12 24.13 59.24
C GLY A 19 -49.08 23.02 59.38
N SER A 20 -49.04 22.05 58.47
CA SER A 20 -48.08 20.93 58.45
C SER A 20 -46.63 21.41 58.23
N GLY A 21 -46.05 22.08 59.23
CA GLY A 21 -44.72 22.69 59.21
C GLY A 21 -43.61 21.66 59.42
N PHE A 22 -43.55 20.65 58.56
CA PHE A 22 -42.44 19.70 58.50
C PHE A 22 -41.33 20.25 57.59
N GLN A 23 -40.09 20.21 58.07
CA GLN A 23 -38.94 20.71 57.33
C GLN A 23 -37.82 19.67 57.29
N LEU A 24 -37.37 19.34 56.08
CA LEU A 24 -36.14 18.59 55.86
C LEU A 24 -34.97 19.59 55.74
N HIS A 25 -33.97 19.44 56.60
CA HIS A 25 -32.87 20.40 56.74
C HIS A 25 -31.69 20.06 55.84
N GLN A 26 -31.13 21.07 55.19
CA GLN A 26 -29.97 20.90 54.30
C GLN A 26 -28.74 20.39 55.06
N ALA A 27 -28.54 20.81 56.32
CA ALA A 27 -27.42 20.36 57.13
C ALA A 27 -27.41 18.82 57.32
N GLY A 28 -28.57 18.21 57.58
CA GLY A 28 -28.70 16.75 57.65
C GLY A 28 -28.53 16.06 56.30
N ILE A 29 -28.98 16.70 55.21
CA ILE A 29 -28.75 16.22 53.83
C ILE A 29 -27.25 16.22 53.51
N ASP A 30 -26.52 17.27 53.87
CA ASP A 30 -25.08 17.39 53.60
C ASP A 30 -24.27 16.31 54.32
N VAL A 31 -24.67 15.93 55.55
CA VAL A 31 -24.09 14.79 56.25
C VAL A 31 -24.28 13.52 55.43
N LEU A 32 -25.51 13.23 54.96
CA LEU A 32 -25.84 12.04 54.17
C LEU A 32 -25.16 12.04 52.79
N LEU A 33 -24.95 13.20 52.17
CA LEU A 33 -24.25 13.35 50.89
C LEU A 33 -22.72 13.43 51.03
N GLY A 34 -22.18 13.21 52.24
CA GLY A 34 -20.74 13.16 52.46
C GLY A 34 -20.07 12.04 51.63
N ALA A 35 -18.86 12.30 51.14
CA ALA A 35 -18.15 11.40 50.22
C ALA A 35 -18.06 9.93 50.68
N LYS A 36 -17.94 9.68 52.00
CA LYS A 36 -17.89 8.32 52.56
C LYS A 36 -19.22 7.57 52.48
N LEU A 37 -20.35 8.28 52.47
CA LEU A 37 -21.70 7.73 52.54
C LEU A 37 -22.33 7.56 51.16
N LEU A 38 -21.81 8.25 50.14
CA LEU A 38 -22.23 8.08 48.74
C LEU A 38 -21.73 6.78 48.10
N THR A 39 -20.66 6.20 48.63
CA THR A 39 -19.99 5.04 48.00
C THR A 39 -20.10 3.77 48.84
N ARG A 40 -20.80 3.80 49.98
CA ARG A 40 -20.88 2.68 50.92
C ARG A 40 -22.27 2.55 51.52
N LYS A 41 -22.58 1.35 51.98
CA LYS A 41 -23.82 1.03 52.70
C LYS A 41 -23.95 1.93 53.93
N VAL A 42 -25.13 2.48 54.14
CA VAL A 42 -25.44 3.28 55.32
C VAL A 42 -26.44 2.52 56.19
N ALA A 43 -26.11 2.38 57.47
CA ALA A 43 -26.97 1.76 58.47
C ALA A 43 -27.39 2.83 59.49
N LEU A 44 -28.69 3.05 59.61
CA LEU A 44 -29.27 4.00 60.54
C LEU A 44 -29.61 3.29 61.86
N VAL A 45 -29.14 3.87 62.97
CA VAL A 45 -29.45 3.44 64.33
C VAL A 45 -30.41 4.45 64.95
N GLY A 46 -31.68 4.10 65.03
CA GLY A 46 -32.70 4.88 65.71
C GLY A 46 -32.47 4.91 67.21
N VAL A 47 -32.51 6.07 67.85
CA VAL A 47 -32.48 6.19 69.31
C VAL A 47 -33.66 7.03 69.77
N HIS A 48 -34.52 6.44 70.60
CA HIS A 48 -35.64 7.10 71.25
C HIS A 48 -35.49 7.01 72.77
N TYR A 49 -35.50 8.14 73.46
CA TYR A 49 -35.52 8.21 74.92
C TYR A 49 -36.93 8.50 75.41
N ALA A 50 -37.60 7.47 75.94
CA ALA A 50 -38.96 7.55 76.46
C ALA A 50 -38.90 7.84 77.97
N THR A 51 -39.04 9.12 78.33
CA THR A 51 -39.09 9.58 79.73
C THR A 51 -40.48 10.03 80.14
N ASP A 52 -40.87 9.71 81.37
CA ASP A 52 -42.16 10.12 81.95
C ASP A 52 -42.28 11.64 82.17
N ASN A 53 -41.17 12.40 82.16
CA ASN A 53 -41.09 13.85 82.42
C ASN A 53 -40.70 14.66 81.16
N SER A 54 -41.40 14.50 80.05
CA SER A 54 -41.16 15.29 78.83
C SER A 54 -41.80 16.68 78.89
N GLN A 55 -41.38 17.53 79.84
CA GLN A 55 -41.65 18.97 79.72
C GLN A 55 -40.74 19.54 78.63
N SER A 56 -41.29 19.68 77.43
CA SER A 56 -40.64 20.36 76.31
C SER A 56 -40.60 21.87 76.60
N THR A 57 -39.40 22.43 76.66
CA THR A 57 -39.20 23.89 76.60
C THR A 57 -39.80 24.41 75.30
N GLU A 58 -40.64 25.44 75.37
CA GLU A 58 -41.53 25.90 74.27
C GLU A 58 -40.82 26.40 73.00
N GLU A 59 -39.50 26.52 73.00
CA GLU A 59 -38.72 27.19 71.94
C GLU A 59 -37.84 26.26 71.07
N SER A 60 -37.79 24.95 71.32
CA SER A 60 -36.87 24.05 70.59
C SER A 60 -37.52 23.28 69.43
N GLU A 61 -36.83 23.20 68.29
CA GLU A 61 -37.23 22.32 67.18
C GLU A 61 -37.29 20.85 67.63
N ARG A 62 -38.30 20.12 67.18
CA ARG A 62 -38.54 18.70 67.53
C ARG A 62 -38.59 17.82 66.30
N GLY A 63 -38.16 16.57 66.41
CA GLY A 63 -38.15 15.60 65.31
C GLY A 63 -36.90 14.75 65.29
N LEU A 64 -36.40 14.47 64.09
CA LEU A 64 -35.26 13.60 63.82
C LEU A 64 -33.97 14.38 63.62
N PHE A 65 -32.94 13.95 64.34
CA PHE A 65 -31.60 14.51 64.27
C PHE A 65 -30.58 13.41 63.95
N LEU A 66 -29.53 13.75 63.21
CA LEU A 66 -28.45 12.85 62.84
C LEU A 66 -27.17 13.14 63.65
N SER A 67 -26.38 12.09 63.90
CA SER A 67 -24.99 12.28 64.30
C SER A 67 -24.18 12.98 63.19
N PRO A 68 -23.29 13.92 63.51
CA PRO A 68 -22.56 14.73 62.53
C PRO A 68 -21.51 13.92 61.75
N SER A 69 -21.11 12.76 62.26
CA SER A 69 -20.12 11.88 61.64
C SER A 69 -20.55 10.43 61.70
N ALA A 70 -20.35 9.70 60.61
CA ALA A 70 -20.59 8.27 60.57
C ALA A 70 -19.40 7.45 61.12
N VAL A 71 -19.71 6.32 61.75
CA VAL A 71 -18.73 5.36 62.27
C VAL A 71 -18.65 4.17 61.32
N SER A 72 -17.45 3.82 60.86
CA SER A 72 -17.29 2.67 59.95
C SER A 72 -17.38 1.34 60.72
N VAL A 73 -18.22 0.44 60.25
CA VAL A 73 -18.39 -0.92 60.78
C VAL A 73 -17.80 -1.89 59.75
N SER A 74 -16.57 -2.32 60.00
CA SER A 74 -15.76 -3.11 59.06
C SER A 74 -16.38 -4.47 58.72
N LYS A 75 -17.02 -5.14 59.70
CA LYS A 75 -17.67 -6.45 59.52
C LYS A 75 -18.73 -6.46 58.41
N GLN A 76 -19.43 -5.34 58.21
CA GLN A 76 -20.55 -5.20 57.27
C GLN A 76 -20.22 -4.36 56.03
N ASN A 77 -18.98 -3.84 55.94
CA ASN A 77 -18.59 -2.80 54.98
C ASN A 77 -19.61 -1.63 54.92
N ALA A 78 -19.99 -1.15 56.09
CA ALA A 78 -21.05 -0.15 56.25
C ALA A 78 -20.61 1.04 57.11
N ASN A 79 -21.34 2.14 56.96
CA ASN A 79 -21.21 3.32 57.79
C ASN A 79 -22.46 3.45 58.67
N MET A 80 -22.24 3.42 59.98
CA MET A 80 -23.28 3.58 60.99
C MET A 80 -23.50 5.07 61.30
N LEU A 81 -24.74 5.51 61.24
CA LEU A 81 -25.18 6.84 61.67
C LEU A 81 -26.26 6.72 62.73
N LEU A 82 -26.25 7.61 63.72
CA LEU A 82 -27.31 7.68 64.73
C LEU A 82 -28.43 8.58 64.22
N LEU A 83 -29.67 8.11 64.33
CA LEU A 83 -30.90 8.84 64.07
C LEU A 83 -31.64 9.01 65.40
N VAL A 84 -31.50 10.18 66.02
CA VAL A 84 -32.03 10.45 67.36
C VAL A 84 -33.36 11.19 67.24
N LEU A 85 -34.40 10.65 67.87
CA LEU A 85 -35.71 11.29 67.98
C LEU A 85 -35.77 12.15 69.24
N GLN A 86 -36.01 13.46 69.09
CA GLN A 86 -36.03 14.44 70.20
C GLN A 86 -37.28 15.31 70.19
N GLY A 87 -37.79 15.65 71.39
CA GLY A 87 -38.85 16.64 71.57
C GLY A 87 -40.25 16.22 71.10
N VAL A 88 -40.47 14.92 70.84
CA VAL A 88 -41.73 14.37 70.32
C VAL A 88 -42.36 13.41 71.34
N SER A 89 -43.66 13.55 71.57
CA SER A 89 -44.48 12.56 72.28
C SER A 89 -45.03 11.54 71.29
N LEU A 90 -44.57 10.28 71.35
CA LEU A 90 -45.05 9.23 70.45
C LEU A 90 -46.51 8.82 70.70
N VAL A 91 -47.07 9.18 71.86
CA VAL A 91 -48.49 8.96 72.18
C VAL A 91 -49.38 9.90 71.36
N GLU A 92 -48.93 11.13 71.15
CA GLU A 92 -49.66 12.15 70.38
C GLU A 92 -49.31 12.09 68.88
N GLU A 93 -48.02 11.86 68.57
CA GLU A 93 -47.47 11.89 67.21
C GLU A 93 -46.76 10.57 66.88
N SER A 94 -47.55 9.50 66.77
CA SER A 94 -47.07 8.14 66.49
C SER A 94 -46.30 8.00 65.18
N PHE A 95 -46.55 8.88 64.21
CA PHE A 95 -45.91 8.83 62.89
C PHE A 95 -44.37 8.86 62.98
N TRP A 96 -43.80 9.62 63.93
CA TRP A 96 -42.36 9.72 64.11
C TRP A 96 -41.74 8.39 64.49
N GLY A 97 -42.42 7.61 65.34
CA GLY A 97 -41.97 6.29 65.74
C GLY A 97 -41.99 5.31 64.57
N SER A 98 -43.07 5.31 63.77
CA SER A 98 -43.19 4.49 62.56
C SER A 98 -42.11 4.85 61.54
N LEU A 99 -41.81 6.13 61.35
CA LEU A 99 -40.76 6.60 60.45
C LEU A 99 -39.37 6.13 60.89
N VAL A 100 -39.04 6.22 62.19
CA VAL A 100 -37.78 5.71 62.75
C VAL A 100 -37.66 4.20 62.53
N PHE A 101 -38.74 3.45 62.76
CA PHE A 101 -38.78 2.00 62.56
C PHE A 101 -38.57 1.60 61.10
N VAL A 102 -39.21 2.31 60.16
CA VAL A 102 -39.06 2.05 58.73
C VAL A 102 -37.63 2.38 58.27
N LEU A 103 -37.02 3.48 58.70
CA LEU A 103 -35.70 3.90 58.23
C LEU A 103 -34.54 3.14 58.87
N SER A 104 -34.66 2.79 60.14
CA SER A 104 -33.55 2.26 60.92
C SER A 104 -33.32 0.78 60.65
N SER A 105 -32.04 0.37 60.73
CA SER A 105 -31.65 -1.04 60.78
C SER A 105 -31.66 -1.58 62.21
N HIS A 106 -31.40 -0.70 63.18
CA HIS A 106 -31.44 -1.00 64.62
C HIS A 106 -32.15 0.15 65.33
N VAL A 107 -33.10 -0.12 66.21
CA VAL A 107 -33.74 0.88 67.07
C VAL A 107 -33.46 0.60 68.53
N VAL A 108 -33.03 1.62 69.25
CA VAL A 108 -32.81 1.59 70.69
C VAL A 108 -33.89 2.41 71.37
N VAL A 109 -34.66 1.77 72.23
CA VAL A 109 -35.66 2.43 73.09
C VAL A 109 -35.11 2.51 74.49
N VAL A 110 -34.81 3.71 74.95
CA VAL A 110 -34.20 3.94 76.27
C VAL A 110 -35.28 4.39 77.24
N THR A 111 -35.34 3.76 78.41
CA THR A 111 -36.26 4.10 79.52
C THR A 111 -35.53 4.01 80.85
N ASP A 112 -35.98 4.78 81.84
CA ASP A 112 -35.38 4.77 83.17
C ASP A 112 -35.90 3.63 84.03
N GLY A 113 -35.02 2.94 84.76
CA GLY A 113 -35.35 1.94 85.77
C GLY A 113 -35.96 0.63 85.25
N ALA A 114 -36.82 0.01 86.07
CA ALA A 114 -37.44 -1.29 85.79
C ALA A 114 -38.40 -1.26 84.59
N ILE A 115 -38.47 -2.37 83.86
CA ILE A 115 -39.31 -2.55 82.68
C ILE A 115 -40.72 -2.92 83.14
N SER A 116 -41.75 -2.23 82.64
CA SER A 116 -43.15 -2.49 82.97
C SER A 116 -44.03 -2.39 81.73
N ALA A 117 -45.22 -3.00 81.77
CA ALA A 117 -46.19 -2.95 80.66
C ALA A 117 -46.57 -1.50 80.29
N ALA A 118 -46.73 -0.62 81.30
CA ALA A 118 -47.03 0.80 81.08
C ALA A 118 -45.91 1.53 80.33
N LYS A 119 -44.63 1.23 80.63
CA LYS A 119 -43.48 1.81 79.92
C LYS A 119 -43.39 1.32 78.49
N ILE A 120 -43.69 0.05 78.24
CA ILE A 120 -43.71 -0.50 76.87
C ILE A 120 -44.83 0.16 76.06
N GLN A 121 -46.03 0.31 76.64
CA GLN A 121 -47.16 0.96 75.98
C GLN A 121 -46.91 2.43 75.64
N THR A 122 -46.21 3.17 76.50
CA THR A 122 -45.91 4.59 76.29
C THR A 122 -44.68 4.83 75.41
N ALA A 123 -43.70 3.92 75.40
CA ALA A 123 -42.50 4.03 74.57
C ALA A 123 -42.72 3.54 73.12
N LEU A 124 -43.66 2.62 72.90
CA LEU A 124 -43.93 2.02 71.58
C LEU A 124 -45.41 2.11 71.11
N PRO A 125 -46.14 3.22 71.37
CA PRO A 125 -47.56 3.33 70.97
C PRO A 125 -47.75 3.31 69.45
N PHE A 126 -46.72 3.69 68.69
CA PHE A 126 -46.73 3.75 67.23
C PHE A 126 -46.74 2.39 66.54
N LEU A 127 -46.46 1.29 67.25
CA LEU A 127 -46.49 -0.05 66.64
C LEU A 127 -47.85 -0.38 66.00
N LYS A 128 -48.93 0.20 66.54
CA LYS A 128 -50.27 0.06 65.96
C LYS A 128 -50.38 0.71 64.58
N ASP A 129 -49.75 1.86 64.37
CA ASP A 129 -49.75 2.53 63.07
C ASP A 129 -48.72 1.94 62.13
N PHE A 130 -47.59 1.46 62.64
CA PHE A 130 -46.63 0.67 61.86
C PHE A 130 -47.27 -0.62 61.30
N ALA A 131 -48.09 -1.31 62.11
CA ALA A 131 -48.82 -2.52 61.68
C ALA A 131 -49.83 -2.27 60.54
N ARG A 132 -50.23 -1.01 60.31
CA ARG A 132 -51.15 -0.61 59.23
C ARG A 132 -50.44 -0.31 57.92
N LEU A 133 -49.11 -0.26 57.90
CA LEU A 133 -48.34 -0.04 56.68
C LEU A 133 -48.50 -1.23 55.72
N GLN A 134 -48.71 -0.93 54.45
CA GLN A 134 -48.71 -1.94 53.40
C GLN A 134 -47.31 -2.02 52.80
N VAL A 135 -46.72 -3.21 52.76
CA VAL A 135 -45.42 -3.42 52.11
C VAL A 135 -45.62 -3.54 50.60
N VAL A 136 -46.62 -4.29 50.16
CA VAL A 136 -46.94 -4.57 48.75
C VAL A 136 -48.31 -4.00 48.38
N ASP A 137 -48.44 -3.56 47.13
CA ASP A 137 -49.70 -3.12 46.53
C ASP A 137 -50.53 -4.34 46.10
N GLY A 138 -51.56 -4.71 46.86
CA GLY A 138 -52.42 -5.84 46.54
C GLY A 138 -53.49 -6.11 47.61
N ASP A 139 -54.74 -6.18 47.17
CA ASP A 139 -55.87 -6.54 48.03
C ASP A 139 -55.81 -8.04 48.38
N GLY A 140 -55.63 -8.37 49.67
CA GLY A 140 -56.19 -9.59 50.23
C GLY A 140 -55.28 -10.58 50.97
N ASP A 141 -53.98 -10.33 51.15
CA ASP A 141 -53.12 -11.24 51.93
C ASP A 141 -52.46 -10.53 53.12
N THR A 142 -53.25 -10.36 54.20
CA THR A 142 -52.80 -9.74 55.46
C THR A 142 -51.61 -10.48 56.07
N ASP A 143 -51.60 -11.81 55.92
CA ASP A 143 -50.57 -12.68 56.50
C ASP A 143 -49.24 -12.49 55.74
N ARG A 144 -49.30 -12.37 54.40
CA ARG A 144 -48.14 -11.99 53.59
C ARG A 144 -47.62 -10.60 53.93
N ASN A 145 -48.49 -9.63 54.16
CA ASN A 145 -48.07 -8.28 54.55
C ASN A 145 -47.40 -8.27 55.94
N GLU A 146 -47.92 -9.04 56.90
CA GLU A 146 -47.34 -9.16 58.24
C GLU A 146 -45.95 -9.79 58.19
N LEU A 147 -45.75 -10.87 57.41
CA LEU A 147 -44.44 -11.48 57.21
C LEU A 147 -43.43 -10.49 56.58
N LEU A 148 -43.86 -9.72 55.58
CA LEU A 148 -43.02 -8.71 54.95
C LEU A 148 -42.70 -7.53 55.90
N LEU A 149 -43.64 -7.15 56.77
CA LEU A 149 -43.39 -6.16 57.81
C LEU A 149 -42.37 -6.67 58.83
N GLN A 150 -42.45 -7.94 59.24
CA GLN A 150 -41.47 -8.58 60.12
C GLN A 150 -40.06 -8.54 59.53
N GLU A 151 -39.90 -8.85 58.23
CA GLU A 151 -38.60 -8.75 57.53
C GLU A 151 -38.04 -7.34 57.49
N LEU A 152 -38.92 -6.33 57.46
CA LEU A 152 -38.55 -4.92 57.45
C LEU A 152 -38.40 -4.33 58.86
N THR A 153 -38.70 -5.06 59.93
CA THR A 153 -38.50 -4.52 61.28
C THR A 153 -37.02 -4.40 61.62
N PRO A 154 -36.61 -3.32 62.32
CA PRO A 154 -35.25 -3.19 62.81
C PRO A 154 -35.00 -4.18 63.95
N HIS A 155 -33.73 -4.48 64.22
CA HIS A 155 -33.35 -5.04 65.51
C HIS A 155 -33.76 -4.06 66.61
N LEU A 156 -34.51 -4.50 67.62
CA LEU A 156 -34.90 -3.63 68.74
C LEU A 156 -34.10 -3.92 70.01
N THR A 157 -33.38 -2.92 70.53
CA THR A 157 -32.75 -3.01 71.86
C THR A 157 -33.48 -2.16 72.87
N TRP A 158 -33.89 -2.76 73.98
CA TRP A 158 -34.38 -2.05 75.15
C TRP A 158 -33.21 -1.56 76.02
N GLY A 159 -33.03 -0.26 76.16
CA GLY A 159 -32.02 0.36 77.02
C GLY A 159 -32.60 0.71 78.39
N ALA A 160 -32.36 -0.12 79.40
CA ALA A 160 -32.82 0.16 80.77
C ALA A 160 -31.75 0.97 81.53
N VAL A 161 -32.03 2.24 81.81
CA VAL A 161 -31.09 3.15 82.51
C VAL A 161 -31.17 2.89 84.01
N ASP A 162 -30.02 2.68 84.64
CA ASP A 162 -29.86 2.47 86.09
C ASP A 162 -30.72 1.32 86.66
N LEU A 163 -31.01 0.30 85.84
CA LEU A 163 -31.68 -0.93 86.26
C LEU A 163 -30.86 -1.65 87.33
N LYS A 164 -31.47 -1.93 88.48
CA LYS A 164 -30.81 -2.65 89.58
C LYS A 164 -31.08 -4.14 89.44
N ILE A 165 -30.08 -4.96 89.81
CA ILE A 165 -30.17 -6.43 89.75
C ILE A 165 -31.39 -6.95 90.54
N LYS A 166 -31.70 -6.32 91.68
CA LYS A 166 -32.89 -6.67 92.50
C LYS A 166 -34.23 -6.48 91.78
N ASP A 167 -34.28 -5.60 90.78
CA ASP A 167 -35.50 -5.29 90.03
C ASP A 167 -35.71 -6.26 88.85
N MET A 168 -34.73 -7.14 88.56
CA MET A 168 -34.74 -8.11 87.46
C MET A 168 -35.42 -9.44 87.81
N ASN A 169 -36.13 -9.53 88.92
CA ASN A 169 -36.90 -10.73 89.34
C ASN A 169 -36.12 -12.05 89.33
N GLY A 170 -34.79 -12.01 89.57
CA GLY A 170 -33.94 -13.20 89.58
C GLY A 170 -33.50 -13.72 88.20
N CYS A 171 -33.73 -12.97 87.12
CA CYS A 171 -33.25 -13.35 85.79
C CYS A 171 -31.72 -13.22 85.65
N ASP A 172 -31.12 -14.16 84.92
CA ASP A 172 -29.67 -14.23 84.70
C ASP A 172 -29.13 -13.14 83.76
N SER A 173 -29.98 -12.56 82.91
CA SER A 173 -29.60 -11.49 81.99
C SER A 173 -30.69 -10.43 81.80
N PRO A 174 -30.33 -9.19 81.39
CA PRO A 174 -31.30 -8.15 81.06
C PRO A 174 -32.24 -8.56 79.93
N SER A 175 -31.75 -9.28 78.92
CA SER A 175 -32.59 -9.77 77.81
C SER A 175 -33.60 -10.82 78.27
N THR A 176 -33.20 -11.76 79.13
CA THR A 176 -34.17 -12.73 79.71
C THR A 176 -35.22 -12.05 80.57
N TYR A 177 -34.84 -10.99 81.30
CA TYR A 177 -35.79 -10.17 82.07
C TYR A 177 -36.76 -9.43 81.14
N PHE A 178 -36.27 -8.84 80.05
CA PHE A 178 -37.11 -8.18 79.05
C PHE A 178 -38.11 -9.14 78.40
N GLU A 179 -37.66 -10.33 77.97
CA GLU A 179 -38.56 -11.36 77.42
C GLU A 179 -39.60 -11.84 78.45
N GLN A 180 -39.24 -11.94 79.73
CA GLN A 180 -40.20 -12.27 80.78
C GLN A 180 -41.28 -11.19 80.93
N GLN A 181 -40.90 -9.90 80.87
CA GLN A 181 -41.86 -8.79 80.91
C GLN A 181 -42.75 -8.73 79.66
N LEU A 182 -42.25 -9.17 78.50
CA LEU A 182 -43.05 -9.30 77.28
C LEU A 182 -43.98 -10.51 77.30
N ALA A 183 -43.55 -11.62 77.92
CA ALA A 183 -44.34 -12.86 77.99
C ALA A 183 -45.63 -12.70 78.83
N GLY A 184 -45.62 -11.83 79.85
CA GLY A 184 -46.80 -11.49 80.64
C GLY A 184 -47.80 -10.54 79.94
N GLY A 185 -47.67 -10.35 78.63
CA GLY A 185 -48.30 -9.28 77.84
C GLY A 185 -49.79 -9.09 78.08
N SER A 186 -50.18 -7.85 78.40
CA SER A 186 -51.57 -7.43 78.64
C SER A 186 -51.96 -6.16 77.88
N THR A 187 -51.04 -5.61 77.08
CA THR A 187 -51.20 -4.36 76.32
C THR A 187 -50.96 -4.56 74.83
N ASP A 188 -51.64 -3.77 73.99
CA ASP A 188 -51.52 -3.84 72.52
C ASP A 188 -50.07 -3.70 72.05
N ALA A 189 -49.27 -2.80 72.65
CA ALA A 189 -47.88 -2.61 72.27
C ALA A 189 -47.01 -3.84 72.58
N GLN A 190 -47.24 -4.54 73.69
CA GLN A 190 -46.51 -5.77 74.01
C GLN A 190 -46.84 -6.92 73.04
N LEU A 191 -48.12 -7.06 72.68
CA LEU A 191 -48.57 -8.07 71.71
C LEU A 191 -48.00 -7.79 70.32
N LEU A 192 -48.09 -6.55 69.85
CA LEU A 192 -47.56 -6.13 68.56
C LEU A 192 -46.03 -6.22 68.52
N LEU A 193 -45.33 -5.86 69.60
CA LEU A 193 -43.88 -5.99 69.68
C LEU A 193 -43.45 -7.45 69.56
N LYS A 194 -44.16 -8.37 70.22
CA LYS A 194 -43.88 -9.81 70.15
C LYS A 194 -44.16 -10.39 68.76
N ALA A 195 -45.22 -9.92 68.10
CA ALA A 195 -45.63 -10.40 66.78
C ALA A 195 -44.75 -9.83 65.64
N LEU A 196 -44.45 -8.53 65.66
CA LEU A 196 -43.82 -7.84 64.53
C LEU A 196 -42.29 -7.82 64.60
N VAL A 197 -41.69 -7.83 65.80
CA VAL A 197 -40.24 -7.67 65.96
C VAL A 197 -39.60 -8.98 66.44
N PRO A 198 -39.08 -9.81 65.53
CA PRO A 198 -38.53 -11.12 65.88
C PRO A 198 -37.18 -11.03 66.59
N VAL A 199 -36.36 -10.02 66.25
CA VAL A 199 -35.02 -9.83 66.82
C VAL A 199 -35.04 -8.67 67.80
N ARG A 200 -34.91 -9.00 69.08
CA ARG A 200 -34.92 -8.02 70.17
C ARG A 200 -34.05 -8.45 71.35
N ASP A 201 -33.49 -7.47 72.05
CA ASP A 201 -32.66 -7.70 73.24
C ASP A 201 -32.73 -6.52 74.22
N CYS A 202 -32.00 -6.62 75.33
CA CYS A 202 -31.97 -5.58 76.36
C CYS A 202 -30.56 -5.33 76.87
N VAL A 203 -30.24 -4.05 77.10
CA VAL A 203 -28.97 -3.59 77.63
C VAL A 203 -29.19 -2.67 78.83
N VAL A 204 -28.43 -2.89 79.90
CA VAL A 204 -28.44 -2.00 81.07
C VAL A 204 -27.46 -0.85 80.84
N LEU A 205 -27.95 0.37 80.88
CA LEU A 205 -27.17 1.59 80.74
C LEU A 205 -26.99 2.25 82.11
N LYS A 206 -25.91 3.02 82.27
CA LYS A 206 -25.68 3.84 83.47
C LYS A 206 -25.81 5.31 83.11
N SER A 207 -26.66 6.06 83.80
CA SER A 207 -26.85 7.50 83.53
C SER A 207 -25.53 8.29 83.60
N ILE A 208 -24.64 7.92 84.51
CA ILE A 208 -23.28 8.48 84.64
C ILE A 208 -22.37 8.30 83.41
N SER A 209 -22.73 7.42 82.47
CA SER A 209 -21.96 7.16 81.25
C SER A 209 -22.37 8.06 80.08
N PHE A 210 -23.41 8.88 80.26
CA PHE A 210 -23.91 9.79 79.25
C PHE A 210 -23.16 11.12 79.33
N GLN A 211 -22.97 11.78 78.20
CA GLN A 211 -22.37 13.13 78.15
C GLN A 211 -23.31 14.21 78.74
N GLY A 212 -24.59 13.88 78.94
CA GLY A 212 -25.57 14.69 79.64
C GLY A 212 -26.78 13.84 80.06
N PRO A 213 -27.61 14.32 81.02
CA PRO A 213 -28.71 13.54 81.61
C PRO A 213 -29.76 13.08 80.58
N ASN A 214 -29.94 13.82 79.49
CA ASN A 214 -30.92 13.52 78.44
C ASN A 214 -30.28 13.03 77.12
N LEU A 215 -29.03 12.54 77.16
CA LEU A 215 -28.26 12.17 75.96
C LEU A 215 -27.82 10.70 75.97
N PRO A 216 -28.73 9.71 76.08
CA PRO A 216 -28.37 8.31 76.19
C PRO A 216 -27.67 7.75 74.94
N HIS A 217 -27.86 8.36 73.77
CA HIS A 217 -27.18 8.03 72.51
C HIS A 217 -25.65 8.20 72.58
N THR A 218 -25.14 8.96 73.57
CA THR A 218 -23.70 9.15 73.78
C THR A 218 -23.03 8.04 74.60
N SER A 219 -23.81 7.09 75.13
CA SER A 219 -23.27 6.02 75.97
C SER A 219 -22.32 5.11 75.18
N PRO A 220 -21.03 4.96 75.59
CA PRO A 220 -20.09 4.08 74.91
C PRO A 220 -20.59 2.63 74.88
N LYS A 221 -21.23 2.18 75.97
CA LYS A 221 -21.78 0.82 76.07
C LYS A 221 -22.89 0.59 75.05
N LEU A 222 -23.74 1.58 74.82
CA LEU A 222 -24.80 1.48 73.83
C LEU A 222 -24.21 1.40 72.42
N LEU A 223 -23.28 2.31 72.10
CA LEU A 223 -22.66 2.38 70.78
C LEU A 223 -21.90 1.10 70.43
N THR A 224 -21.15 0.52 71.37
CA THR A 224 -20.49 -0.78 71.16
C THR A 224 -21.49 -1.90 71.00
N HIS A 225 -22.53 -1.93 71.84
CA HIS A 225 -23.56 -2.98 71.81
C HIS A 225 -24.31 -3.03 70.47
N VAL A 226 -24.65 -1.86 69.93
CA VAL A 226 -25.30 -1.73 68.62
C VAL A 226 -24.33 -2.08 67.50
N ALA A 227 -23.11 -1.52 67.50
CA ALA A 227 -22.15 -1.77 66.43
C ALA A 227 -21.79 -3.27 66.28
N ASP A 228 -21.76 -4.02 67.39
CA ASP A 228 -21.48 -5.47 67.37
C ASP A 228 -22.61 -6.32 66.79
N ARG A 229 -23.85 -5.82 66.81
CA ARG A 229 -25.06 -6.53 66.36
C ARG A 229 -25.73 -5.87 65.15
N LEU A 230 -25.05 -4.92 64.52
CA LEU A 230 -25.62 -4.15 63.42
C LEU A 230 -25.69 -5.02 62.16
N ASP A 231 -26.91 -5.24 61.69
CA ASP A 231 -27.18 -5.79 60.36
C ASP A 231 -27.74 -4.69 59.47
N CYS A 232 -27.13 -4.47 58.31
CA CYS A 232 -27.58 -3.41 57.41
C CYS A 232 -28.94 -3.77 56.83
N LYS A 233 -29.90 -2.84 56.96
CA LYS A 233 -31.21 -3.01 56.35
C LYS A 233 -31.13 -2.85 54.83
N SER A 234 -31.73 -3.80 54.13
CA SER A 234 -31.97 -3.69 52.69
C SER A 234 -33.45 -3.52 52.41
N PHE A 235 -33.80 -2.61 51.50
CA PHE A 235 -35.15 -2.54 50.97
C PHE A 235 -35.20 -3.30 49.66
N PHE A 236 -36.04 -4.33 49.60
CA PHE A 236 -36.33 -5.08 48.38
C PHE A 236 -35.08 -5.56 47.62
N GLY A 237 -34.08 -6.05 48.37
CA GLY A 237 -32.83 -6.57 47.83
C GLY A 237 -31.78 -5.52 47.47
N ARG A 238 -31.92 -4.28 47.95
CA ARG A 238 -30.92 -3.21 47.82
C ARG A 238 -30.59 -2.56 49.17
N TYR A 239 -29.31 -2.38 49.44
CA TYR A 239 -28.85 -1.53 50.53
C TYR A 239 -28.98 -0.06 50.14
N MET A 240 -29.21 0.79 51.13
CA MET A 240 -29.28 2.24 50.91
C MET A 240 -27.90 2.87 51.14
N ASP A 241 -27.53 3.78 50.24
CA ASP A 241 -26.45 4.73 50.45
C ASP A 241 -27.02 6.08 50.92
N GLY A 242 -26.16 7.06 51.12
CA GLY A 242 -26.58 8.41 51.51
C GLY A 242 -27.55 9.07 50.51
N ALA A 243 -27.32 8.91 49.21
CA ALA A 243 -28.14 9.54 48.17
C ALA A 243 -29.56 8.95 48.10
N LEU A 244 -29.68 7.63 48.19
CA LEU A 244 -30.97 6.93 48.25
C LEU A 244 -31.70 7.24 49.54
N LEU A 245 -31.01 7.30 50.69
CA LEU A 245 -31.62 7.65 51.97
C LEU A 245 -32.25 9.03 51.95
N VAL A 246 -31.57 10.05 51.40
CA VAL A 246 -32.14 11.41 51.31
C VAL A 246 -33.46 11.40 50.53
N ARG A 247 -33.50 10.70 49.38
CA ARG A 247 -34.71 10.58 48.56
C ARG A 247 -35.80 9.78 49.26
N LEU A 248 -35.43 8.69 49.92
CA LEU A 248 -36.35 7.84 50.65
C LEU A 248 -36.99 8.60 51.81
N ILE A 249 -36.19 9.31 52.61
CA ILE A 249 -36.69 10.15 53.72
C ILE A 249 -37.63 11.22 53.17
N ARG A 250 -37.26 11.92 52.10
CA ARG A 250 -38.11 12.95 51.49
C ARG A 250 -39.45 12.38 51.00
N SER A 251 -39.42 11.24 50.30
CA SER A 251 -40.63 10.61 49.77
C SER A 251 -41.50 10.00 50.89
N LEU A 252 -40.90 9.32 51.86
CA LEU A 252 -41.62 8.73 53.00
C LEU A 252 -42.25 9.80 53.88
N THR A 253 -41.50 10.86 54.23
CA THR A 253 -42.05 11.95 55.05
C THR A 253 -43.23 12.64 54.37
N HIS A 254 -43.16 12.87 53.06
CA HIS A 254 -44.29 13.41 52.30
C HIS A 254 -45.52 12.49 52.33
N VAL A 255 -45.33 11.18 52.10
CA VAL A 255 -46.44 10.22 52.02
C VAL A 255 -47.02 9.91 53.41
N MET A 256 -46.19 9.81 54.44
CA MET A 256 -46.61 9.50 55.81
C MET A 256 -47.21 10.70 56.55
N ALA A 257 -46.88 11.94 56.14
CA ALA A 257 -47.46 13.16 56.71
C ALA A 257 -48.71 13.65 55.96
N ALA A 258 -49.16 12.92 54.92
CA ALA A 258 -50.32 13.30 54.12
C ALA A 258 -51.61 13.19 54.96
N PRO A 259 -52.46 14.24 55.01
CA PRO A 259 -53.69 14.26 55.83
C PRO A 259 -54.81 13.34 55.31
N ASP A 260 -54.61 12.72 54.15
CA ASP A 260 -55.61 12.02 53.35
C ASP A 260 -55.97 10.63 53.88
N GLY A 261 -55.25 10.13 54.89
CA GLY A 261 -55.54 8.85 55.56
C GLY A 261 -55.39 7.61 54.68
N SER A 262 -54.75 7.74 53.51
CA SER A 262 -54.50 6.64 52.59
C SER A 262 -53.48 5.64 53.15
N SER A 263 -53.63 4.35 52.83
CA SER A 263 -52.66 3.34 53.24
C SER A 263 -51.32 3.57 52.53
N ILE A 264 -50.25 3.72 53.32
CA ILE A 264 -48.90 3.92 52.79
C ILE A 264 -48.42 2.58 52.23
N VAL A 265 -48.14 2.53 50.93
CA VAL A 265 -47.57 1.37 50.25
C VAL A 265 -46.06 1.55 50.06
N LEU A 266 -45.26 0.85 50.85
CA LEU A 266 -43.81 1.03 50.90
C LEU A 266 -43.10 0.63 49.61
N GLN A 267 -43.54 -0.46 48.95
CA GLN A 267 -43.00 -0.88 47.66
C GLN A 267 -43.05 0.24 46.62
N ARG A 268 -44.18 0.94 46.51
CA ARG A 268 -44.35 2.04 45.55
C ARG A 268 -43.37 3.18 45.82
N VAL A 269 -43.19 3.55 47.09
CA VAL A 269 -42.27 4.62 47.49
C VAL A 269 -40.83 4.25 47.17
N VAL A 270 -40.37 3.07 47.61
CA VAL A 270 -38.99 2.63 47.40
C VAL A 270 -38.70 2.39 45.93
N ALA A 271 -39.60 1.72 45.19
CA ALA A 271 -39.41 1.46 43.77
C ALA A 271 -39.29 2.76 42.97
N ASN A 272 -40.09 3.78 43.29
CA ASN A 272 -39.98 5.10 42.66
C ASN A 272 -38.64 5.79 42.98
N VAL A 273 -38.19 5.74 44.24
CA VAL A 273 -36.89 6.31 44.66
C VAL A 273 -35.73 5.62 43.93
N VAL A 274 -35.78 4.30 43.86
CA VAL A 274 -34.76 3.45 43.23
C VAL A 274 -34.76 3.63 41.71
N ALA A 275 -35.93 3.69 41.06
CA ALA A 275 -36.06 3.90 39.62
C ALA A 275 -35.59 5.29 39.20
N THR A 276 -35.99 6.34 39.94
CA THR A 276 -35.53 7.72 39.67
C THR A 276 -34.02 7.86 39.85
N HIS A 277 -33.46 7.24 40.90
CA HIS A 277 -32.01 7.23 41.09
C HIS A 277 -31.27 6.48 39.98
N TRP A 278 -31.79 5.32 39.56
CA TRP A 278 -31.24 4.57 38.42
C TRP A 278 -31.23 5.41 37.13
N GLN A 279 -32.32 6.11 36.82
CA GLN A 279 -32.39 6.98 35.64
C GLN A 279 -31.33 8.09 35.66
N GLU A 280 -31.10 8.71 36.83
CA GLU A 280 -30.05 9.72 36.97
C GLU A 280 -28.64 9.13 36.86
N LEU A 281 -28.40 7.93 37.39
CA LEU A 281 -27.11 7.25 37.25
C LEU A 281 -26.85 6.88 35.79
N VAL A 282 -27.87 6.42 35.06
CA VAL A 282 -27.80 6.14 33.62
C VAL A 282 -27.49 7.41 32.83
N GLN A 283 -28.13 8.53 33.17
CA GLN A 283 -27.85 9.82 32.54
C GLN A 283 -26.41 10.29 32.82
N ARG A 284 -25.96 10.21 34.07
CA ARG A 284 -24.57 10.56 34.43
C ARG A 284 -23.53 9.65 33.79
N ALA A 285 -23.83 8.35 33.65
CA ALA A 285 -22.96 7.41 32.96
C ALA A 285 -22.86 7.72 31.45
N TYR A 286 -23.97 8.13 30.84
CA TYR A 286 -23.99 8.61 29.46
C TYR A 286 -23.16 9.88 29.27
N GLU A 287 -23.33 10.86 30.17
CA GLU A 287 -22.57 12.11 30.16
C GLU A 287 -21.07 11.84 30.34
N ALA A 288 -20.67 11.04 31.33
CA ALA A 288 -19.27 10.69 31.57
C ALA A 288 -18.59 10.01 30.38
N TYR A 289 -19.34 9.18 29.63
CA TYR A 289 -18.86 8.60 28.38
C TYR A 289 -18.65 9.68 27.31
N CYS A 290 -19.65 10.53 27.08
CA CYS A 290 -19.58 11.61 26.11
C CYS A 290 -18.43 12.58 26.42
N ASP A 291 -18.33 13.05 27.67
CA ASP A 291 -17.28 13.96 28.12
C ASP A 291 -15.88 13.42 27.80
N LEU A 292 -15.61 12.14 28.09
CA LEU A 292 -14.32 11.56 27.81
C LEU A 292 -14.03 11.45 26.30
N LEU A 293 -15.02 11.00 25.52
CA LEU A 293 -14.86 10.89 24.07
C LEU A 293 -14.56 12.25 23.43
N HIS A 294 -15.34 13.27 23.77
CA HIS A 294 -15.18 14.62 23.23
C HIS A 294 -13.92 15.32 23.75
N ALA A 295 -13.43 14.97 24.94
CA ALA A 295 -12.14 15.45 25.44
C ALA A 295 -10.95 14.81 24.70
N ARG A 296 -11.00 13.49 24.47
CA ARG A 296 -9.90 12.71 23.90
C ARG A 296 -9.83 12.77 22.37
N LEU A 297 -10.93 13.11 21.69
CA LEU A 297 -11.00 13.12 20.23
C LEU A 297 -11.47 14.49 19.74
N SER A 298 -10.63 15.15 18.96
CA SER A 298 -10.99 16.41 18.31
C SER A 298 -11.38 16.22 16.84
N VAL A 299 -12.21 17.14 16.37
CA VAL A 299 -12.69 17.17 14.98
C VAL A 299 -11.51 17.45 14.03
N TYR A 300 -11.52 16.78 12.88
CA TYR A 300 -10.57 17.09 11.82
C TYR A 300 -10.84 18.48 11.25
N GLU A 301 -9.93 19.41 11.51
CA GLU A 301 -9.85 20.66 10.77
C GLU A 301 -8.95 20.47 9.56
N ARG A 302 -9.46 20.87 8.39
CA ARG A 302 -8.76 20.70 7.12
C ARG A 302 -7.44 21.49 7.15
N THR A 303 -6.35 20.78 7.30
CA THR A 303 -5.00 21.33 7.24
C THR A 303 -4.46 21.16 5.82
N PRO A 304 -4.04 22.23 5.14
CA PRO A 304 -3.49 22.11 3.79
C PRO A 304 -2.23 21.25 3.85
N VAL A 305 -2.19 20.20 3.03
CA VAL A 305 -1.01 19.33 2.92
C VAL A 305 0.09 20.12 2.18
N THR A 306 1.02 20.69 2.94
CA THR A 306 2.20 21.40 2.42
C THR A 306 3.47 20.55 2.52
N ALA A 307 4.56 20.99 1.89
CA ALA A 307 5.86 20.35 2.04
C ALA A 307 6.35 20.38 3.50
N GLU A 308 6.17 21.50 4.19
CA GLU A 308 6.51 21.69 5.62
C GLU A 308 5.72 20.70 6.49
N TYR A 309 4.41 20.59 6.27
CA TYR A 309 3.57 19.62 6.98
C TYR A 309 4.07 18.17 6.82
N LEU A 310 4.48 17.80 5.60
CA LEU A 310 4.99 16.44 5.34
C LEU A 310 6.33 16.21 6.06
N VAL A 311 7.22 17.19 6.08
CA VAL A 311 8.50 17.13 6.82
C VAL A 311 8.21 16.96 8.31
N ASP A 312 7.41 17.83 8.90
CA ASP A 312 7.07 17.80 10.33
C ASP A 312 6.43 16.48 10.77
N VAL A 313 5.49 15.95 9.98
CA VAL A 313 4.84 14.67 10.26
C VAL A 313 5.84 13.52 10.12
N THR A 314 6.73 13.60 9.13
CA THR A 314 7.75 12.57 8.95
C THR A 314 8.78 12.57 10.08
N GLU A 315 9.22 13.74 10.51
CA GLU A 315 10.14 13.91 11.65
C GLU A 315 9.49 13.40 12.93
N ARG A 316 8.26 13.80 13.24
CA ARG A 316 7.54 13.30 14.42
C ARG A 316 7.39 11.79 14.42
N LYS A 317 7.07 11.18 13.28
CA LYS A 317 6.96 9.70 13.16
C LYS A 317 8.32 9.00 13.24
N LEU A 318 9.39 9.61 12.74
CA LEU A 318 10.74 9.08 12.87
C LEU A 318 11.22 9.18 14.32
N MET A 319 11.05 10.33 14.96
CA MET A 319 11.40 10.55 16.37
C MET A 319 10.60 9.62 17.29
N SER A 320 9.30 9.43 17.07
CA SER A 320 8.51 8.48 17.85
C SER A 320 8.94 7.03 17.64
N SER A 321 9.35 6.66 16.42
CA SER A 321 9.93 5.32 16.15
C SER A 321 11.31 5.12 16.78
N HIS A 322 12.09 6.20 16.94
CA HIS A 322 13.36 6.19 17.65
C HIS A 322 13.15 6.10 19.18
N LEU A 323 12.17 6.82 19.72
CA LEU A 323 11.79 6.78 21.14
C LEU A 323 11.16 5.44 21.55
N GLN A 324 10.38 4.79 20.67
CA GLN A 324 9.87 3.43 20.93
C GLN A 324 10.96 2.36 20.91
N ASN A 325 12.04 2.55 20.14
CA ASN A 325 13.19 1.63 20.14
C ASN A 325 14.18 1.89 21.27
N ASN A 326 14.18 3.10 21.84
CA ASN A 326 15.04 3.50 22.96
C ASN A 326 14.18 3.98 24.15
N GLN A 327 13.40 3.09 24.77
CA GLN A 327 12.79 3.37 26.06
C GLN A 327 13.81 3.24 27.19
N GLN A 328 14.66 4.27 27.31
CA GLN A 328 15.14 4.83 28.58
C GLN A 328 15.88 6.14 28.26
N LEU A 329 15.14 7.26 28.21
CA LEU A 329 15.57 8.57 28.76
C LEU A 329 14.48 9.63 28.54
N ASP A 330 14.35 10.46 29.56
CA ASP A 330 13.32 11.47 29.79
C ASP A 330 13.18 12.54 28.70
N VAL A 331 11.94 13.02 28.63
CA VAL A 331 11.45 14.13 27.82
C VAL A 331 12.06 15.45 28.31
N ALA A 332 12.71 16.18 27.41
CA ALA A 332 12.92 17.62 27.56
C ALA A 332 12.37 18.32 26.31
N ASP A 333 11.55 19.33 26.55
CA ASP A 333 10.92 20.20 25.56
C ASP A 333 11.93 20.72 24.54
N ALA A 334 11.67 20.48 23.25
CA ALA A 334 12.43 21.09 22.16
C ALA A 334 11.67 22.32 21.64
N GLU A 335 12.23 23.49 21.93
CA GLU A 335 11.82 24.78 21.38
C GLU A 335 11.78 24.78 19.83
N PRO A 336 10.87 25.56 19.21
CA PRO A 336 10.79 25.68 17.76
C PRO A 336 11.89 26.61 17.24
N GLY A 337 13.00 26.05 16.74
CA GLY A 337 14.09 26.88 16.21
C GLY A 337 15.14 26.20 15.32
N ILE A 338 14.90 24.96 14.86
CA ILE A 338 15.90 24.23 14.05
C ILE A 338 15.24 23.76 12.75
N TYR A 339 15.60 24.37 11.62
CA TYR A 339 15.16 23.93 10.31
C TYR A 339 16.06 22.80 9.81
N SER A 340 15.47 21.63 9.55
CA SER A 340 16.15 20.47 9.00
C SER A 340 15.66 20.22 7.57
N ALA A 341 16.58 20.01 6.63
CA ALA A 341 16.26 19.71 5.23
C ALA A 341 16.97 18.44 4.78
N PHE A 342 16.32 17.62 3.96
CA PHE A 342 16.97 16.45 3.34
C PHE A 342 17.85 16.91 2.19
N ASP A 343 19.11 16.48 2.18
CA ASP A 343 20.01 16.70 1.05
C ASP A 343 19.61 15.83 -0.17
N GLU A 344 20.22 16.09 -1.32
CA GLU A 344 20.00 15.37 -2.59
C GLU A 344 20.22 13.84 -2.48
N PHE A 345 20.90 13.37 -1.43
CA PHE A 345 21.16 11.96 -1.15
C PHE A 345 20.21 11.36 -0.10
N GLY A 346 19.29 12.16 0.44
CA GLY A 346 18.32 11.73 1.44
C GLY A 346 18.85 11.72 2.88
N ASN A 347 19.92 12.45 3.17
CA ASN A 347 20.41 12.66 4.52
C ASN A 347 19.77 13.91 5.12
N LEU A 348 19.25 13.82 6.35
CA LEU A 348 18.71 14.96 7.08
C LEU A 348 19.88 15.85 7.54
N LYS A 349 19.97 17.08 7.03
CA LYS A 349 20.92 18.10 7.49
C LYS A 349 20.18 19.13 8.33
N THR A 350 20.61 19.30 9.56
CA THR A 350 20.20 20.40 10.43
C THR A 350 20.97 21.65 10.04
N HIS A 351 20.26 22.70 9.61
CA HIS A 351 20.87 24.00 9.38
C HIS A 351 20.73 24.84 10.66
N GLN A 352 21.84 25.06 11.36
CA GLN A 352 21.93 26.15 12.33
C GLN A 352 22.05 27.45 11.52
N MET A 353 21.11 28.38 11.70
CA MET A 353 21.35 29.75 11.23
C MET A 353 22.49 30.32 12.07
N SER A 354 23.68 30.42 11.49
CA SER A 354 24.76 31.21 12.08
C SER A 354 24.38 32.69 11.96
N GLU A 355 24.24 33.38 13.09
CA GLU A 355 24.10 34.85 13.20
C GLU A 355 25.38 35.62 12.77
N GLU A 356 26.21 35.07 11.89
CA GLU A 356 27.35 35.76 11.30
C GLU A 356 27.02 36.17 9.86
N ASN A 357 26.16 37.18 9.71
CA ASN A 357 26.15 38.08 8.55
C ASN A 357 25.31 39.35 8.81
N ALA A 358 25.27 39.82 10.07
CA ALA A 358 24.85 41.17 10.38
C ALA A 358 26.07 42.10 10.21
N ASN A 359 26.44 42.42 8.96
CA ASN A 359 27.10 43.67 8.53
C ASN A 359 27.76 43.50 7.14
N GLY A 360 27.01 43.77 6.08
CA GLY A 360 27.55 43.85 4.72
C GLY A 360 26.48 44.28 3.72
N ARG A 361 26.66 45.47 3.16
CA ARG A 361 25.73 46.23 2.32
C ARG A 361 25.64 45.68 0.88
N ASP A 362 24.48 45.91 0.26
CA ASP A 362 24.16 45.93 -1.19
C ASP A 362 24.13 44.60 -1.98
N ASN A 363 22.91 44.12 -2.31
CA ASN A 363 22.37 44.14 -3.69
C ASN A 363 21.03 43.39 -3.84
N MET A 364 20.10 44.04 -4.57
CA MET A 364 18.92 43.51 -5.26
C MET A 364 18.16 42.31 -4.66
N ALA A 365 17.03 42.62 -4.00
CA ALA A 365 15.97 41.65 -3.76
C ALA A 365 15.20 41.35 -5.06
N THR A 366 15.66 40.34 -5.81
CA THR A 366 14.78 39.52 -6.64
C THR A 366 13.86 38.72 -5.72
N SER A 367 12.58 38.64 -6.10
CA SER A 367 11.51 37.85 -5.51
C SER A 367 11.98 36.48 -4.96
N PRO A 368 11.45 35.99 -3.82
CA PRO A 368 11.82 34.67 -3.33
C PRO A 368 11.35 33.62 -4.33
N ALA A 369 12.31 33.01 -5.01
CA ALA A 369 12.10 31.82 -5.81
C ALA A 369 11.53 30.73 -4.91
N THR A 370 10.46 30.09 -5.38
CA THR A 370 9.93 28.81 -4.91
C THR A 370 11.07 27.88 -4.45
N ALA A 371 11.03 27.46 -3.18
CA ALA A 371 12.01 26.55 -2.60
C ALA A 371 12.17 25.29 -3.47
N PRO A 372 13.41 24.82 -3.71
CA PRO A 372 13.68 23.71 -4.62
C PRO A 372 12.99 22.43 -4.13
N LEU A 373 12.34 21.73 -5.08
CA LEU A 373 11.67 20.45 -4.90
C LEU A 373 12.51 19.51 -4.02
N ASN A 374 11.92 19.06 -2.91
CA ASN A 374 12.53 18.25 -1.86
C ASN A 374 12.76 16.80 -2.37
N THR A 375 13.72 16.63 -3.27
CA THR A 375 14.08 15.37 -3.95
C THR A 375 14.71 14.34 -2.99
N GLY A 376 15.30 14.79 -1.87
CA GLY A 376 15.94 13.98 -0.84
C GLY A 376 15.01 13.05 -0.04
N LEU A 377 13.80 13.51 0.29
CA LEU A 377 12.83 12.67 0.99
C LEU A 377 12.36 11.49 0.12
N PHE A 378 12.22 11.71 -1.19
CA PHE A 378 11.84 10.69 -2.15
C PHE A 378 12.93 9.63 -2.35
N SER A 379 14.22 10.01 -2.36
CA SER A 379 15.34 9.07 -2.47
C SER A 379 15.52 8.24 -1.19
N PHE A 380 15.40 8.85 -0.01
CA PHE A 380 15.42 8.15 1.29
C PHE A 380 14.31 7.09 1.39
N LEU A 381 13.06 7.46 1.10
CA LEU A 381 11.93 6.54 1.20
C LEU A 381 11.96 5.46 0.12
N LYS A 382 12.42 5.75 -1.10
CA LYS A 382 12.58 4.76 -2.18
C LYS A 382 13.53 3.62 -1.79
N ASN A 383 14.63 3.91 -1.10
CA ASN A 383 15.58 2.91 -0.61
C ASN A 383 14.95 1.99 0.48
N ARG A 384 13.97 2.49 1.22
CA ARG A 384 13.21 1.74 2.24
C ARG A 384 11.98 1.00 1.67
N ALA A 385 11.38 1.53 0.60
CA ALA A 385 10.13 1.09 -0.01
C ALA A 385 10.21 -0.18 -0.86
N GLY A 386 11.39 -0.50 -1.42
CA GLY A 386 11.59 -1.60 -2.36
C GLY A 386 11.15 -2.99 -1.86
N ARG A 387 10.92 -3.16 -0.54
CA ARG A 387 10.42 -4.40 0.07
C ARG A 387 8.93 -4.39 0.45
N ALA A 388 8.26 -3.23 0.47
CA ALA A 388 6.87 -3.08 0.93
C ALA A 388 5.82 -3.23 -0.19
N PHE A 389 6.19 -2.83 -1.42
CA PHE A 389 5.27 -2.75 -2.56
C PHE A 389 4.70 -4.12 -2.97
N SER A 390 5.53 -5.16 -3.00
CA SER A 390 5.14 -6.52 -3.36
C SER A 390 4.18 -7.18 -2.35
N LYS A 391 4.26 -6.84 -1.06
CA LYS A 391 3.47 -7.46 0.02
C LYS A 391 2.07 -6.87 0.20
N GLN A 392 1.79 -5.69 -0.35
CA GLN A 392 0.53 -4.97 -0.13
C GLN A 392 -0.37 -4.92 -1.37
N VAL A 393 0.18 -4.98 -2.58
CA VAL A 393 -0.63 -5.15 -3.81
C VAL A 393 -1.41 -6.47 -3.78
N SER A 394 -0.86 -7.51 -3.12
CA SER A 394 -1.57 -8.78 -2.86
C SER A 394 -2.65 -8.72 -1.77
N ARG A 395 -2.74 -7.60 -1.02
CA ARG A 395 -3.78 -7.36 0.00
C ARG A 395 -4.90 -6.45 -0.49
N LEU A 396 -4.80 -5.90 -1.70
CA LEU A 396 -5.90 -5.16 -2.32
C LEU A 396 -7.05 -6.14 -2.61
N PRO A 397 -8.28 -5.89 -2.13
CA PRO A 397 -9.40 -6.78 -2.41
C PRO A 397 -9.65 -6.80 -3.92
N ALA A 398 -9.64 -7.99 -4.51
CA ALA A 398 -10.06 -8.20 -5.88
C ALA A 398 -11.53 -7.78 -6.00
N SER A 399 -11.76 -6.64 -6.67
CA SER A 399 -12.98 -6.27 -7.39
C SER A 399 -14.26 -7.07 -7.03
N ARG A 400 -15.01 -6.56 -6.05
CA ARG A 400 -16.49 -6.63 -6.03
C ARG A 400 -17.03 -5.30 -5.52
N TRP A 401 -17.15 -4.34 -6.42
CA TRP A 401 -18.08 -3.22 -6.21
C TRP A 401 -19.48 -3.72 -6.53
N ASN A 402 -20.14 -4.30 -5.53
CA ASN A 402 -21.58 -4.51 -5.55
C ASN A 402 -22.25 -3.38 -4.77
N THR A 403 -23.00 -2.55 -5.49
CA THR A 403 -24.11 -1.78 -4.95
C THR A 403 -25.18 -2.75 -4.46
N SER A 404 -25.13 -3.17 -3.21
CA SER A 404 -26.25 -3.86 -2.56
C SER A 404 -26.32 -3.49 -1.08
N GLY A 405 -27.26 -2.62 -0.75
CA GLY A 405 -27.73 -2.38 0.61
C GLY A 405 -29.26 -2.40 0.61
N ARG A 406 -29.83 -3.56 0.26
CA ARG A 406 -31.25 -3.85 0.47
C ARG A 406 -31.32 -4.97 1.51
N VAL A 407 -31.54 -4.59 2.77
CA VAL A 407 -32.16 -5.45 3.78
C VAL A 407 -33.16 -4.57 4.50
N GLY A 408 -34.44 -4.90 4.33
CA GLY A 408 -35.53 -4.32 5.07
C GLY A 408 -35.54 -4.87 6.50
N GLY A 409 -35.91 -4.00 7.43
CA GLY A 409 -36.26 -4.32 8.80
C GLY A 409 -37.25 -3.25 9.24
N GLN A 410 -38.53 -3.53 9.02
CA GLN A 410 -39.66 -2.69 9.35
C GLN A 410 -39.89 -2.83 10.86
N ALA A 411 -39.71 -1.74 11.61
CA ALA A 411 -40.15 -1.63 13.00
C ALA A 411 -41.11 -0.45 13.10
N THR A 412 -42.30 -0.75 13.58
CA THR A 412 -43.49 0.08 13.66
C THR A 412 -43.30 1.29 14.58
N THR A 413 -43.76 2.43 14.09
CA THR A 413 -44.01 3.66 14.84
C THR A 413 -45.19 3.47 15.78
N GLU A 414 -45.00 3.66 17.08
CA GLU A 414 -46.08 3.98 18.02
C GLU A 414 -45.76 5.30 18.74
N ASN A 415 -46.78 6.16 18.74
CA ASN A 415 -46.80 7.52 19.28
C ASN A 415 -46.93 7.49 20.81
N TYR A 416 -46.17 8.34 21.51
CA TYR A 416 -46.60 8.93 22.79
C TYR A 416 -46.16 10.39 22.88
N PRO A 417 -46.98 11.31 23.42
CA PRO A 417 -46.71 12.73 23.45
C PRO A 417 -45.98 13.19 24.73
N ASP A 418 -45.23 14.27 24.53
CA ASP A 418 -44.95 15.39 25.43
C ASP A 418 -44.17 15.24 26.76
N SER A 419 -43.01 15.93 26.74
CA SER A 419 -42.61 16.98 27.70
C SER A 419 -41.73 16.59 28.91
N ARG A 420 -40.41 16.84 28.79
CA ARG A 420 -39.65 17.92 29.49
C ARG A 420 -38.13 17.65 29.48
N GLY A 421 -37.34 18.68 29.16
CA GLY A 421 -35.91 18.80 29.47
C GLY A 421 -34.99 18.77 28.24
N GLY A 422 -34.40 19.91 27.89
CA GLY A 422 -33.68 20.17 26.63
C GLY A 422 -32.37 19.40 26.39
N THR A 423 -31.89 19.49 25.14
CA THR A 423 -30.66 18.92 24.53
C THR A 423 -30.66 17.45 24.07
N LEU A 424 -31.81 16.93 23.63
CA LEU A 424 -31.88 15.65 22.88
C LEU A 424 -32.65 15.75 21.54
N ALA A 425 -33.55 16.72 21.40
CA ALA A 425 -34.41 16.87 20.22
C ALA A 425 -33.62 17.27 18.97
N ASP A 426 -32.74 18.26 19.06
CA ASP A 426 -31.92 18.74 17.94
C ASP A 426 -30.95 17.66 17.41
N VAL A 427 -30.49 16.78 18.30
CA VAL A 427 -29.55 15.70 17.98
C VAL A 427 -30.24 14.53 17.27
N ASN A 428 -31.49 14.23 17.65
CA ASN A 428 -32.32 13.22 16.99
C ASN A 428 -32.86 13.72 15.63
N GLU A 429 -33.16 15.02 15.52
CA GLU A 429 -33.62 15.65 14.27
C GLU A 429 -32.48 15.76 13.24
N ALA A 430 -31.25 16.06 13.67
CA ALA A 430 -30.04 15.99 12.83
C ALA A 430 -29.71 14.54 12.37
N GLU A 431 -30.04 13.53 13.17
CA GLU A 431 -29.87 12.11 12.82
C GLU A 431 -30.90 11.62 11.79
N ALA A 432 -32.15 12.09 11.85
CA ALA A 432 -33.13 11.84 10.79
C ALA A 432 -32.61 12.35 9.44
N ASP A 433 -31.92 13.49 9.41
CA ASP A 433 -31.32 14.04 8.19
C ASP A 433 -30.10 13.26 7.67
N LEU A 434 -29.34 12.57 8.54
CA LEU A 434 -28.24 11.69 8.15
C LEU A 434 -28.72 10.34 7.60
N LEU A 435 -29.88 9.85 8.06
CA LEU A 435 -30.50 8.60 7.59
C LEU A 435 -31.39 8.78 6.35
N VAL A 436 -32.03 9.94 6.17
CA VAL A 436 -33.05 10.17 5.12
C VAL A 436 -32.47 10.62 3.77
N LYS A 437 -31.25 11.18 3.71
CA LYS A 437 -30.64 11.64 2.45
C LYS A 437 -29.26 11.03 2.15
N PRO A 438 -29.18 9.73 1.80
CA PRO A 438 -27.96 9.12 1.24
C PRO A 438 -27.68 9.54 -0.22
N LYS A 439 -28.48 10.44 -0.81
CA LYS A 439 -28.47 10.77 -2.25
C LYS A 439 -28.10 12.20 -2.64
N ALA A 440 -27.72 13.06 -1.70
CA ALA A 440 -27.14 14.34 -2.09
C ALA A 440 -25.65 14.12 -2.39
N ALA A 441 -25.27 14.18 -3.66
CA ALA A 441 -23.88 14.31 -4.12
C ALA A 441 -23.33 15.68 -3.66
N GLY A 442 -23.15 15.85 -2.35
CA GLY A 442 -22.48 17.01 -1.78
C GLY A 442 -20.98 16.88 -1.95
N ALA A 443 -20.28 18.02 -2.04
CA ALA A 443 -18.82 18.03 -1.95
C ALA A 443 -18.37 17.32 -0.66
N PRO A 444 -17.22 16.62 -0.66
CA PRO A 444 -16.70 15.93 0.53
C PRO A 444 -16.63 16.83 1.78
N GLU A 445 -16.50 18.14 1.58
CA GLU A 445 -16.55 19.19 2.60
C GLU A 445 -17.91 19.29 3.30
N GLN A 446 -19.00 19.23 2.55
CA GLN A 446 -20.36 19.23 3.11
C GLN A 446 -20.64 17.96 3.91
N LEU A 447 -20.08 16.82 3.49
CA LEU A 447 -20.18 15.56 4.23
C LEU A 447 -19.37 15.60 5.53
N LEU A 448 -18.15 16.15 5.50
CA LEU A 448 -17.32 16.33 6.69
C LEU A 448 -18.01 17.26 7.70
N ALA A 449 -18.47 18.42 7.26
CA ALA A 449 -19.17 19.39 8.12
C ALA A 449 -20.42 18.77 8.77
N ARG A 450 -21.24 18.03 7.99
CA ARG A 450 -22.43 17.35 8.53
C ARG A 450 -22.08 16.28 9.57
N CYS A 451 -21.00 15.53 9.38
CA CYS A 451 -20.60 14.48 10.32
C CYS A 451 -19.92 15.02 11.59
N THR A 452 -19.37 16.24 11.53
CA THR A 452 -18.56 16.81 12.63
C THR A 452 -19.26 17.92 13.40
N ALA A 453 -20.33 18.52 12.86
CA ALA A 453 -21.06 19.62 13.49
C ALA A 453 -21.48 19.33 14.94
N CYS A 454 -22.14 18.18 15.17
CA CYS A 454 -22.57 17.80 16.52
C CYS A 454 -21.40 17.45 17.46
N ILE A 455 -20.24 17.08 16.90
CA ILE A 455 -19.04 16.78 17.69
C ILE A 455 -18.39 18.09 18.14
N ALA A 456 -18.27 19.06 17.23
CA ALA A 456 -17.70 20.38 17.47
C ALA A 456 -18.57 21.25 18.39
N SER A 457 -19.89 21.10 18.36
CA SER A 457 -20.81 21.88 19.21
C SER A 457 -20.86 21.42 20.66
N TYR A 458 -20.21 20.31 21.00
CA TYR A 458 -20.24 19.76 22.36
C TYR A 458 -19.33 20.56 23.30
N LEU A 459 -19.89 20.98 24.44
CA LEU A 459 -19.16 21.72 25.46
C LEU A 459 -18.49 20.74 26.41
N VAL A 460 -17.16 20.58 26.28
CA VAL A 460 -16.37 19.73 27.16
C VAL A 460 -16.26 20.39 28.55
N PRO A 461 -16.57 19.67 29.65
CA PRO A 461 -16.45 20.22 30.99
C PRO A 461 -15.02 20.63 31.33
N SER A 462 -14.89 21.65 32.20
CA SER A 462 -13.58 22.21 32.57
C SER A 462 -12.58 21.18 33.15
N GLU A 463 -13.10 20.15 33.81
CA GLU A 463 -12.33 19.03 34.39
C GLU A 463 -11.50 18.27 33.33
N TYR A 464 -11.94 18.31 32.08
CA TYR A 464 -11.33 17.57 30.97
C TYR A 464 -10.42 18.42 30.08
N LEU A 465 -10.32 19.73 30.31
CA LEU A 465 -9.56 20.65 29.43
C LEU A 465 -8.07 20.32 29.30
N ASN A 466 -7.48 19.69 30.32
CA ASN A 466 -6.06 19.29 30.32
C ASN A 466 -5.83 17.90 29.73
N THR A 467 -6.88 17.22 29.25
CA THR A 467 -6.77 15.87 28.70
C THR A 467 -6.15 15.95 27.31
N PRO A 468 -5.11 15.15 26.99
CA PRO A 468 -4.53 15.16 25.65
C PRO A 468 -5.57 14.70 24.62
N SER A 469 -5.79 15.53 23.60
CA SER A 469 -6.77 15.29 22.55
C SER A 469 -6.09 14.88 21.24
N GLU A 470 -6.59 13.82 20.61
CA GLU A 470 -6.12 13.36 19.31
C GLU A 470 -7.06 13.84 18.20
N MET A 471 -6.49 14.54 17.21
CA MET A 471 -7.24 15.03 16.07
C MET A 471 -7.51 13.90 15.08
N MET A 472 -8.78 13.68 14.75
CA MET A 472 -9.16 12.79 13.67
C MET A 472 -8.54 13.26 12.34
N PRO A 473 -8.17 12.38 11.39
CA PRO A 473 -8.33 10.93 11.44
C PRO A 473 -7.30 10.21 12.32
N VAL A 474 -7.80 9.34 13.20
CA VAL A 474 -7.00 8.48 14.09
C VAL A 474 -7.08 7.02 13.66
N ASP A 475 -6.09 6.23 14.06
CA ASP A 475 -6.09 4.79 13.82
C ASP A 475 -7.24 4.10 14.59
N THR A 476 -7.78 3.03 14.03
CA THR A 476 -8.92 2.31 14.63
C THR A 476 -8.60 1.74 16.00
N VAL A 477 -7.33 1.42 16.27
CA VAL A 477 -6.85 0.96 17.58
C VAL A 477 -7.01 2.05 18.64
N VAL A 478 -6.63 3.29 18.32
CA VAL A 478 -6.78 4.45 19.21
C VAL A 478 -8.26 4.70 19.48
N LEU A 479 -9.09 4.74 18.43
CA LEU A 479 -10.52 4.98 18.58
C LEU A 479 -11.18 3.92 19.47
N ASN A 480 -10.83 2.64 19.29
CA ASN A 480 -11.32 1.56 20.15
C ASN A 480 -10.83 1.67 21.60
N ALA A 481 -9.60 2.12 21.83
CA ALA A 481 -9.06 2.34 23.17
C ALA A 481 -9.81 3.47 23.89
N VAL A 482 -10.02 4.62 23.24
CA VAL A 482 -10.80 5.74 23.82
C VAL A 482 -12.24 5.31 24.10
N HIS A 483 -12.85 4.50 23.23
CA HIS A 483 -14.16 3.94 23.49
C HIS A 483 -14.18 3.00 24.70
N ALA A 484 -13.16 2.16 24.87
CA ALA A 484 -13.05 1.28 26.04
C ALA A 484 -12.92 2.09 27.33
N ASP A 485 -12.03 3.09 27.36
CA ASP A 485 -11.87 4.00 28.50
C ASP A 485 -13.18 4.72 28.85
N GLY A 486 -13.96 5.10 27.83
CA GLY A 486 -15.27 5.74 28.02
C GLY A 486 -16.28 4.78 28.65
N LEU A 487 -16.31 3.53 28.21
CA LEU A 487 -17.19 2.51 28.79
C LEU A 487 -16.80 2.22 30.23
N ASP A 488 -15.50 2.20 30.55
CA ASP A 488 -15.02 2.00 31.91
C ASP A 488 -15.45 3.15 32.83
N LYS A 489 -15.40 4.41 32.35
CA LYS A 489 -15.96 5.55 33.10
C LYS A 489 -17.47 5.43 33.34
N ALA A 490 -18.23 5.06 32.31
CA ALA A 490 -19.67 4.86 32.45
C ALA A 490 -19.98 3.74 33.45
N ASN A 491 -19.24 2.63 33.39
CA ASN A 491 -19.37 1.50 34.31
C ASN A 491 -19.01 1.91 35.74
N ALA A 492 -17.96 2.70 35.96
CA ALA A 492 -17.57 3.18 37.29
C ALA A 492 -18.68 4.02 37.98
N VAL A 493 -19.54 4.70 37.20
CA VAL A 493 -20.71 5.42 37.73
C VAL A 493 -21.81 4.45 38.17
N LEU A 494 -22.00 3.35 37.45
CA LEU A 494 -23.08 2.38 37.68
C LEU A 494 -22.71 1.28 38.70
N GLU A 495 -21.43 0.92 38.78
CA GLU A 495 -20.91 -0.20 39.57
C GLU A 495 -21.27 -0.12 41.06
N PRO A 496 -21.13 1.02 41.77
CA PRO A 496 -21.50 1.11 43.18
C PRO A 496 -22.96 0.74 43.42
N PHE A 497 -23.85 1.15 42.52
CA PHE A 497 -25.27 0.85 42.62
C PHE A 497 -25.59 -0.59 42.24
N LEU A 498 -24.97 -1.13 41.18
CA LEU A 498 -25.25 -2.48 40.68
C LEU A 498 -24.66 -3.58 41.56
N VAL A 499 -23.45 -3.38 42.07
CA VAL A 499 -22.64 -4.39 42.78
C VAL A 499 -22.63 -4.13 44.29
N ASP A 500 -22.14 -2.97 44.73
CA ASP A 500 -21.86 -2.72 46.15
C ASP A 500 -23.12 -2.58 47.01
N LEU A 501 -24.18 -1.98 46.43
CA LEU A 501 -25.48 -1.83 47.07
C LEU A 501 -26.42 -3.02 46.83
N ARG A 502 -25.95 -4.10 46.21
CA ARG A 502 -26.75 -5.32 46.06
C ARG A 502 -26.97 -5.99 47.43
N GLY A 503 -28.23 -6.13 47.81
CA GLY A 503 -28.68 -6.82 49.00
C GLY A 503 -28.93 -8.31 48.78
N PRO A 504 -29.32 -9.03 49.84
CA PRO A 504 -29.81 -10.41 49.71
C PRO A 504 -31.00 -10.47 48.75
N ALA A 505 -31.12 -11.55 47.99
CA ALA A 505 -32.24 -11.72 47.08
C ALA A 505 -33.55 -11.74 47.88
N SER A 506 -34.50 -10.89 47.51
CA SER A 506 -35.85 -10.91 48.09
C SER A 506 -36.49 -12.28 47.81
N TYR A 507 -37.12 -12.89 48.82
CA TYR A 507 -37.88 -14.15 48.65
C TYR A 507 -39.05 -14.00 47.65
N ASN A 508 -39.53 -12.77 47.45
CA ASN A 508 -40.55 -12.43 46.46
C ASN A 508 -39.91 -11.71 45.26
N SER A 509 -39.97 -12.34 44.09
CA SER A 509 -39.46 -11.77 42.84
C SER A 509 -40.18 -10.48 42.41
N ASP A 510 -41.45 -10.32 42.79
CA ASP A 510 -42.27 -9.13 42.48
C ASP A 510 -41.76 -7.86 43.17
N LEU A 511 -40.98 -8.01 44.24
CA LEU A 511 -40.38 -6.91 44.97
C LEU A 511 -39.07 -6.43 44.34
N SER A 512 -38.46 -7.22 43.46
CA SER A 512 -37.21 -6.82 42.81
C SER A 512 -37.45 -5.71 41.79
N CYS A 513 -36.67 -4.62 41.87
CA CYS A 513 -36.70 -3.59 40.83
C CYS A 513 -35.89 -4.05 39.61
N PRO A 514 -36.51 -4.22 38.42
CA PRO A 514 -35.76 -4.47 37.20
C PRO A 514 -34.98 -3.21 36.81
N PHE A 515 -33.67 -3.35 36.61
CA PHE A 515 -32.80 -2.29 36.11
C PHE A 515 -32.45 -2.59 34.67
N ASP A 516 -33.06 -1.87 33.74
CA ASP A 516 -32.72 -1.98 32.33
C ASP A 516 -31.65 -0.94 31.96
N SER A 517 -30.54 -1.42 31.40
CA SER A 517 -29.46 -0.59 30.84
C SER A 517 -29.39 -0.66 29.31
N THR A 518 -30.31 -1.37 28.66
CA THR A 518 -30.30 -1.55 27.19
C THR A 518 -30.37 -0.23 26.45
N ASP A 519 -31.21 0.71 26.89
CA ASP A 519 -31.30 2.06 26.30
C ASP A 519 -29.97 2.83 26.41
N LEU A 520 -29.26 2.71 27.53
CA LEU A 520 -27.93 3.30 27.69
C LEU A 520 -26.96 2.73 26.65
N TRP A 521 -26.86 1.41 26.55
CA TRP A 521 -25.94 0.77 25.60
C TRP A 521 -26.29 1.13 24.14
N VAL A 522 -27.57 1.26 23.82
CA VAL A 522 -28.03 1.73 22.51
C VAL A 522 -27.59 3.18 22.26
N LYS A 523 -27.74 4.08 23.24
CA LYS A 523 -27.28 5.49 23.16
C LYS A 523 -25.76 5.58 23.00
N LEU A 524 -25.00 4.83 23.79
CA LEU A 524 -23.53 4.79 23.71
C LEU A 524 -23.07 4.27 22.34
N ALA A 525 -23.71 3.21 21.82
CA ALA A 525 -23.43 2.68 20.50
C ALA A 525 -23.72 3.71 19.38
N ARG A 526 -24.76 4.55 19.53
CA ARG A 526 -25.02 5.64 18.58
C ARG A 526 -23.90 6.68 18.61
N VAL A 527 -23.46 7.12 19.78
CA VAL A 527 -22.35 8.08 19.92
C VAL A 527 -21.08 7.51 19.29
N ARG A 528 -20.72 6.26 19.60
CA ARG A 528 -19.60 5.56 18.96
C ARG A 528 -19.67 5.58 17.44
N ARG A 529 -20.82 5.21 16.86
CA ARG A 529 -21.02 5.23 15.40
C ARG A 529 -20.83 6.61 14.79
N ARG A 530 -21.16 7.69 15.50
CA ARG A 530 -20.92 9.06 15.02
C ARG A 530 -19.43 9.36 14.92
N PHE A 531 -18.65 9.03 15.95
CA PHE A 531 -17.19 9.18 15.92
C PHE A 531 -16.55 8.27 14.86
N ASP A 532 -17.00 7.02 14.72
CA ASP A 532 -16.55 6.12 13.65
C ASP A 532 -16.78 6.75 12.27
N ARG A 533 -17.99 7.27 12.01
CA ARG A 533 -18.35 7.91 10.74
C ARG A 533 -17.54 9.18 10.49
N ALA A 534 -17.38 10.03 11.50
CA ALA A 534 -16.57 11.24 11.42
C ALA A 534 -15.11 10.90 11.12
N ASN A 535 -14.56 9.86 11.76
CA ASN A 535 -13.20 9.37 11.53
C ASN A 535 -13.04 8.80 10.11
N GLU A 536 -14.02 8.04 9.60
CA GLU A 536 -14.05 7.55 8.23
C GLU A 536 -14.04 8.69 7.20
N VAL A 537 -14.92 9.67 7.36
CA VAL A 537 -15.01 10.81 6.42
C VAL A 537 -13.74 11.67 6.50
N SER A 538 -13.24 11.96 7.70
CA SER A 538 -11.99 12.69 7.90
C SER A 538 -10.80 11.97 7.27
N SER A 539 -10.73 10.64 7.43
CA SER A 539 -9.68 9.81 6.82
C SER A 539 -9.77 9.85 5.29
N ALA A 540 -10.98 9.79 4.72
CA ALA A 540 -11.18 9.87 3.29
C ALA A 540 -10.74 11.22 2.70
N VAL A 541 -11.10 12.34 3.37
CA VAL A 541 -10.74 13.70 2.94
C VAL A 541 -9.23 13.91 3.04
N PHE A 542 -8.64 13.65 4.22
CA PHE A 542 -7.21 13.80 4.45
C PHE A 542 -6.37 12.97 3.47
N CYS A 543 -6.71 11.68 3.30
CA CYS A 543 -5.97 10.80 2.40
C CYS A 543 -6.15 11.20 0.93
N GLY A 544 -7.34 11.69 0.56
CA GLY A 544 -7.60 12.19 -0.79
C GLY A 544 -6.76 13.41 -1.15
N GLU A 545 -6.64 14.36 -0.21
CA GLU A 545 -5.80 15.55 -0.36
C GLU A 545 -4.32 15.21 -0.39
N LEU A 546 -3.88 14.32 0.50
CA LEU A 546 -2.52 13.82 0.51
C LEU A 546 -2.14 13.19 -0.84
N LEU A 547 -3.00 12.33 -1.40
CA LEU A 547 -2.74 11.73 -2.72
C LEU A 547 -2.75 12.74 -3.85
N ARG A 548 -3.67 13.72 -3.80
CA ARG A 548 -3.72 14.78 -4.82
C ARG A 548 -2.44 15.60 -4.81
N TYR A 549 -1.95 15.99 -3.63
CA TYR A 549 -0.71 16.72 -3.47
C TYR A 549 0.49 15.88 -3.94
N LEU A 550 0.65 14.67 -3.40
CA LEU A 550 1.77 13.79 -3.76
C LEU A 550 1.79 13.44 -5.25
N HIS A 551 0.62 13.24 -5.88
CA HIS A 551 0.53 12.98 -7.32
C HIS A 551 0.92 14.21 -8.14
N SER A 552 0.55 15.43 -7.72
CA SER A 552 0.99 16.65 -8.39
C SER A 552 2.51 16.80 -8.38
N VAL A 553 3.16 16.46 -7.24
CA VAL A 553 4.63 16.43 -7.12
C VAL A 553 5.23 15.36 -8.04
N VAL A 554 4.62 14.18 -8.13
CA VAL A 554 5.06 13.12 -9.06
C VAL A 554 4.97 13.58 -10.51
N LEU A 555 3.88 14.23 -10.91
CA LEU A 555 3.73 14.73 -12.29
C LEU A 555 4.82 15.75 -12.63
N GLN A 556 5.06 16.75 -11.77
CA GLN A 556 6.14 17.71 -11.94
C GLN A 556 7.52 17.04 -12.00
N LYS A 557 7.77 16.08 -11.10
CA LYS A 557 9.03 15.34 -11.07
C LYS A 557 9.24 14.48 -12.32
N ASN A 558 8.18 13.92 -12.90
CA ASN A 558 8.30 13.19 -14.16
C ASN A 558 8.70 14.11 -15.31
N GLU A 559 8.18 15.34 -15.36
CA GLU A 559 8.60 16.33 -16.37
C GLU A 559 10.09 16.65 -16.22
N THR A 560 10.58 16.91 -15.00
CA THR A 560 12.00 17.20 -14.78
C THR A 560 12.92 16.00 -15.05
N ASP A 561 12.53 14.81 -14.58
CA ASP A 561 13.32 13.58 -14.74
C ASP A 561 13.41 13.15 -16.22
N THR A 562 12.34 13.36 -16.99
CA THR A 562 12.32 13.04 -18.43
C THR A 562 13.20 14.00 -19.23
N VAL A 563 13.19 15.30 -18.90
CA VAL A 563 14.09 16.29 -19.51
C VAL A 563 15.55 15.97 -19.19
N ALA A 564 15.88 15.73 -17.92
CA ALA A 564 17.25 15.40 -17.52
C ALA A 564 17.76 14.11 -18.19
N GLN A 565 16.91 13.08 -18.31
CA GLN A 565 17.28 11.83 -19.00
C GLN A 565 17.39 11.98 -20.52
N GLN A 566 16.67 12.93 -21.13
CA GLN A 566 16.81 13.27 -22.55
C GLN A 566 18.13 14.01 -22.81
N GLU A 567 18.53 14.92 -21.93
CA GLU A 567 19.80 15.67 -22.03
C GLU A 567 21.02 14.76 -21.86
N LEU A 568 21.00 13.86 -20.88
CA LEU A 568 22.07 12.88 -20.62
C LEU A 568 22.25 11.84 -21.73
N ARG A 569 21.24 11.60 -22.56
CA ARG A 569 21.28 10.55 -23.61
C ARG A 569 21.50 11.07 -25.03
N GLY A 570 21.62 12.38 -25.23
CA GLY A 570 21.85 12.97 -26.53
C GLY A 570 20.61 12.94 -27.43
N ARG A 571 20.47 13.95 -28.29
CA ARG A 571 19.30 14.29 -29.13
C ARG A 571 18.87 13.25 -30.18
N THR A 572 19.45 12.06 -30.19
CA THR A 572 19.18 11.04 -31.21
C THR A 572 18.32 9.92 -30.65
N GLU A 573 17.04 10.01 -30.96
CA GLU A 573 16.01 8.97 -30.92
C GLU A 573 15.64 8.44 -29.52
N SER A 574 14.38 8.66 -29.16
CA SER A 574 13.67 8.13 -28.00
C SER A 574 13.47 6.60 -28.07
N SER A 575 14.54 5.85 -28.35
CA SER A 575 14.58 4.40 -28.21
C SER A 575 15.94 4.01 -27.63
N ILE A 576 15.92 3.31 -26.50
CA ILE A 576 17.14 2.89 -25.82
C ILE A 576 17.91 1.96 -26.77
N MET A 577 19.13 2.34 -27.16
CA MET A 577 20.05 1.44 -27.88
C MET A 577 20.69 0.49 -26.86
N LEU A 578 20.66 -0.83 -27.13
CA LEU A 578 21.71 -1.72 -26.63
C LEU A 578 22.45 -2.23 -27.85
N VAL A 579 23.73 -1.90 -27.90
CA VAL A 579 24.67 -2.30 -28.93
C VAL A 579 24.85 -3.81 -28.86
N ASP A 580 24.40 -4.53 -29.89
CA ASP A 580 24.92 -5.86 -30.17
C ASP A 580 26.00 -5.72 -31.25
N LYS A 581 27.26 -5.97 -30.89
CA LYS A 581 28.44 -5.69 -31.72
C LYS A 581 28.60 -6.63 -32.93
N LYS A 582 27.57 -7.38 -33.34
CA LYS A 582 27.71 -8.43 -34.36
C LYS A 582 26.58 -8.58 -35.39
N SER A 583 25.68 -7.60 -35.57
CA SER A 583 24.69 -7.67 -36.66
C SER A 583 24.85 -6.53 -37.68
N VAL A 584 25.47 -6.86 -38.81
CA VAL A 584 25.43 -6.06 -40.05
C VAL A 584 24.07 -6.32 -40.71
N SER A 585 23.04 -5.59 -40.28
CA SER A 585 21.80 -5.24 -40.99
C SER A 585 20.69 -5.03 -39.96
N GLY A 586 20.13 -3.82 -39.92
CA GLY A 586 19.20 -3.37 -38.89
C GLY A 586 17.90 -4.17 -38.78
N SER A 587 17.86 -5.11 -37.82
CA SER A 587 16.61 -5.61 -37.27
C SER A 587 16.25 -4.79 -36.02
N VAL A 588 15.27 -3.90 -36.18
CA VAL A 588 14.71 -3.04 -35.14
C VAL A 588 13.86 -3.88 -34.18
N ALA A 589 14.25 -3.96 -32.91
CA ALA A 589 13.46 -4.63 -31.87
C ALA A 589 12.38 -3.68 -31.30
N LEU A 590 11.11 -4.03 -31.48
CA LEU A 590 9.90 -3.25 -31.17
C LEU A 590 9.37 -3.38 -29.72
N THR A 591 10.20 -3.74 -28.74
CA THR A 591 9.71 -4.02 -27.38
C THR A 591 10.51 -3.28 -26.30
N ARG A 592 10.27 -1.97 -26.14
CA ARG A 592 10.72 -1.24 -24.94
C ARG A 592 9.59 -0.37 -24.41
N VAL A 593 9.39 -0.41 -23.09
CA VAL A 593 8.44 0.47 -22.38
C VAL A 593 8.92 1.92 -22.53
N PRO A 594 8.05 2.85 -22.93
CA PRO A 594 8.39 4.27 -23.07
C PRO A 594 9.06 4.84 -21.82
N LEU A 595 10.10 5.65 -22.01
CA LEU A 595 10.89 6.24 -20.92
C LEU A 595 10.02 6.99 -19.90
N GLU A 596 9.00 7.70 -20.41
CA GLU A 596 8.04 8.46 -19.61
C GLU A 596 7.18 7.52 -18.74
N MET A 597 6.75 6.37 -19.26
CA MET A 597 6.00 5.37 -18.47
C MET A 597 6.84 4.71 -17.39
N LEU A 598 8.12 4.43 -17.67
CA LEU A 598 9.04 3.85 -16.68
C LEU A 598 9.37 4.86 -15.56
N THR A 599 9.54 6.13 -15.92
CA THR A 599 9.80 7.22 -14.97
C THR A 599 8.56 7.46 -14.09
N TYR A 600 7.38 7.50 -14.70
CA TYR A 600 6.09 7.59 -14.00
C TYR A 600 5.91 6.45 -13.00
N LYS A 601 6.19 5.20 -13.41
CA LYS A 601 6.14 4.03 -12.51
C LYS A 601 7.06 4.21 -11.30
N ASN A 602 8.33 4.56 -11.51
CA ASN A 602 9.32 4.68 -10.43
C ASN A 602 8.95 5.80 -9.43
N ASN A 603 8.45 6.93 -9.93
CA ASN A 603 8.02 8.05 -9.08
C ASN A 603 6.70 7.73 -8.35
N LEU A 604 5.79 6.98 -8.99
CA LEU A 604 4.58 6.46 -8.35
C LEU A 604 4.90 5.48 -7.19
N GLU A 605 5.90 4.61 -7.34
CA GLU A 605 6.33 3.70 -6.28
C GLU A 605 6.83 4.45 -5.04
N ALA A 606 7.62 5.51 -5.23
CA ALA A 606 8.10 6.36 -4.14
C ALA A 606 6.94 7.11 -3.46
N MET A 607 6.00 7.62 -4.25
CA MET A 607 4.80 8.31 -3.77
C MET A 607 3.94 7.43 -2.85
N VAL A 608 3.72 6.18 -3.23
CA VAL A 608 2.93 5.22 -2.42
C VAL A 608 3.63 4.92 -1.09
N SER A 609 4.97 4.84 -1.08
CA SER A 609 5.71 4.66 0.17
C SER A 609 5.52 5.84 1.11
N GLN A 610 5.59 7.07 0.58
CA GLN A 610 5.37 8.27 1.37
C GLN A 610 3.93 8.37 1.86
N TYR A 611 2.97 8.04 0.99
CA TYR A 611 1.56 7.95 1.35
C TYR A 611 1.34 6.98 2.51
N ASN A 612 1.83 5.73 2.41
CA ASN A 612 1.66 4.74 3.47
C ASN A 612 2.31 5.16 4.79
N PHE A 613 3.42 5.92 4.72
CA PHE A 613 4.08 6.43 5.91
C PHE A 613 3.30 7.57 6.58
N VAL A 614 2.64 8.44 5.82
CA VAL A 614 1.95 9.63 6.35
C VAL A 614 0.47 9.37 6.62
N SER A 615 -0.21 8.61 5.76
CA SER A 615 -1.65 8.32 5.81
C SER A 615 -2.09 7.80 7.19
N ARG A 616 -3.32 8.14 7.57
CA ARG A 616 -3.92 7.77 8.86
C ARG A 616 -5.40 7.42 8.69
N GLY A 617 -5.88 6.57 9.58
CA GLY A 617 -7.30 6.24 9.71
C GLY A 617 -7.81 5.15 8.75
N PRO A 618 -9.09 4.78 8.89
CA PRO A 618 -9.64 3.54 8.33
C PRO A 618 -9.79 3.54 6.80
N GLN A 619 -9.85 4.71 6.16
CA GLN A 619 -10.08 4.79 4.71
C GLN A 619 -8.79 4.82 3.89
N ALA A 620 -7.60 4.86 4.52
CA ALA A 620 -6.32 5.02 3.83
C ALA A 620 -6.11 4.02 2.68
N ALA A 621 -6.36 2.72 2.91
CA ALA A 621 -6.20 1.70 1.86
C ALA A 621 -7.25 1.84 0.74
N LYS A 622 -8.50 2.21 1.08
CA LYS A 622 -9.60 2.34 0.13
C LYS A 622 -9.41 3.54 -0.79
N VAL A 623 -8.98 4.68 -0.25
CA VAL A 623 -8.68 5.89 -1.04
C VAL A 623 -7.51 5.62 -1.99
N LEU A 624 -6.45 4.94 -1.53
CA LEU A 624 -5.32 4.55 -2.38
C LEU A 624 -5.77 3.64 -3.53
N GLY A 625 -6.63 2.66 -3.26
CA GLY A 625 -7.24 1.83 -4.30
C GLY A 625 -8.03 2.65 -5.33
N GLY A 626 -8.86 3.60 -4.86
CA GLY A 626 -9.59 4.53 -5.72
C GLY A 626 -8.68 5.41 -6.58
N PHE A 627 -7.57 5.88 -6.03
CA PHE A 627 -6.55 6.64 -6.73
C PHE A 627 -5.89 5.84 -7.88
N PHE A 628 -5.58 4.56 -7.65
CA PHE A 628 -5.05 3.70 -8.71
C PHE A 628 -6.06 3.46 -9.84
N HIS A 629 -7.34 3.25 -9.50
CA HIS A 629 -8.38 2.97 -10.48
C HIS A 629 -8.84 4.20 -11.28
N GLY A 630 -8.70 5.41 -10.74
CA GLY A 630 -9.07 6.67 -11.37
C GLY A 630 -7.87 7.44 -11.92
N PRO A 631 -7.26 8.36 -11.14
CA PRO A 631 -6.14 9.22 -11.56
C PRO A 631 -4.99 8.48 -12.25
N VAL A 632 -4.46 7.40 -11.65
CA VAL A 632 -3.31 6.68 -12.23
C VAL A 632 -3.70 6.01 -13.54
N ARG A 633 -4.86 5.36 -13.60
CA ARG A 633 -5.38 4.75 -14.82
C ARG A 633 -5.58 5.78 -15.93
N SER A 634 -6.10 6.96 -15.60
CA SER A 634 -6.27 8.06 -16.55
C SER A 634 -4.92 8.53 -17.09
N GLN A 635 -3.94 8.73 -16.21
CA GLN A 635 -2.59 9.14 -16.62
C GLN A 635 -1.89 8.09 -17.48
N LEU A 636 -2.02 6.80 -17.14
CA LEU A 636 -1.46 5.71 -17.94
C LEU A 636 -2.11 5.65 -19.33
N ARG A 637 -3.43 5.84 -19.44
CA ARG A 637 -4.11 5.93 -20.73
C ARG A 637 -3.60 7.11 -21.55
N TYR A 638 -3.42 8.27 -20.92
CA TYR A 638 -2.86 9.45 -21.58
C TYR A 638 -1.45 9.18 -22.14
N LEU A 639 -0.55 8.64 -21.32
CA LEU A 639 0.82 8.29 -21.75
C LEU A 639 0.83 7.22 -22.86
N VAL A 640 -0.02 6.20 -22.78
CA VAL A 640 -0.13 5.18 -23.84
C VAL A 640 -0.66 5.78 -25.14
N GLN A 641 -1.65 6.68 -25.07
CA GLN A 641 -2.16 7.35 -26.26
C GLN A 641 -1.08 8.21 -26.91
N GLN A 642 -0.36 9.00 -26.12
CA GLN A 642 0.74 9.83 -26.61
C GLN A 642 1.84 9.00 -27.32
N GLU A 643 2.17 7.84 -26.78
CA GLU A 643 3.15 6.92 -27.37
C GLU A 643 2.61 6.20 -28.62
N HIS A 644 1.31 5.88 -28.63
CA HIS A 644 0.65 5.38 -29.82
C HIS A 644 0.68 6.42 -30.95
N ASP A 645 0.40 7.68 -30.64
CA ASP A 645 0.43 8.77 -31.63
C ASP A 645 1.86 8.99 -32.17
N ARG A 646 2.87 8.95 -31.30
CA ARG A 646 4.29 8.99 -31.70
C ARG A 646 4.67 7.82 -32.61
N PHE A 647 4.23 6.61 -32.28
CA PHE A 647 4.48 5.41 -33.08
C PHE A 647 3.80 5.48 -34.44
N SER A 648 2.53 5.89 -34.48
CA SER A 648 1.76 6.05 -35.71
C SER A 648 2.41 7.08 -36.65
N ALA A 649 2.85 8.23 -36.12
CA ALA A 649 3.59 9.22 -36.90
C ALA A 649 4.91 8.67 -37.46
N ALA A 650 5.65 7.86 -36.69
CA ALA A 650 6.86 7.20 -37.16
C ALA A 650 6.58 6.19 -38.28
N CYS A 651 5.50 5.40 -38.16
CA CYS A 651 5.03 4.50 -39.20
C CYS A 651 4.69 5.24 -40.48
N GLU A 652 3.93 6.34 -40.41
CA GLU A 652 3.60 7.17 -41.59
C GLU A 652 4.84 7.72 -42.30
N VAL A 653 5.88 8.11 -41.54
CA VAL A 653 7.17 8.54 -42.13
C VAL A 653 7.86 7.38 -42.83
N LYS A 654 7.87 6.18 -42.24
CA LYS A 654 8.47 4.99 -42.86
C LYS A 654 7.69 4.51 -44.08
N GLU A 655 6.36 4.56 -44.05
CA GLU A 655 5.50 4.24 -45.19
C GLU A 655 5.74 5.21 -46.36
N ARG A 656 5.81 6.53 -46.08
CA ARG A 656 6.21 7.52 -47.09
C ARG A 656 7.58 7.20 -47.67
N ARG A 657 8.55 6.83 -46.83
CA ARG A 657 9.89 6.44 -47.30
C ARG A 657 9.87 5.16 -48.15
N ILE A 658 9.02 4.19 -47.82
CA ILE A 658 8.83 2.98 -48.63
C ILE A 658 8.26 3.34 -50.01
N GLU A 659 7.27 4.22 -50.08
CA GLU A 659 6.72 4.66 -51.38
C GLU A 659 7.74 5.44 -52.22
N GLU A 660 8.54 6.32 -51.60
CA GLU A 660 9.66 6.97 -52.28
C GLU A 660 10.65 5.95 -52.86
N LEU A 661 11.00 4.92 -52.07
CA LEU A 661 11.90 3.85 -52.50
C LEU A 661 11.28 2.98 -53.61
N LYS A 662 9.97 2.71 -53.56
CA LYS A 662 9.26 1.99 -54.62
C LYS A 662 9.23 2.78 -55.94
N GLU A 663 8.97 4.09 -55.90
CA GLU A 663 9.00 4.91 -57.12
C GLU A 663 10.43 5.03 -57.67
N SER A 664 11.43 5.15 -56.79
CA SER A 664 12.84 5.07 -57.18
C SER A 664 13.17 3.73 -57.86
N LEU A 665 12.68 2.61 -57.31
CA LEU A 665 12.85 1.27 -57.90
C LEU A 665 12.20 1.20 -59.29
N LYS A 666 10.94 1.62 -59.45
CA LYS A 666 10.25 1.67 -60.74
C LYS A 666 11.01 2.53 -61.76
N SER A 667 11.54 3.68 -61.34
CA SER A 667 12.36 4.53 -62.20
C SER A 667 13.63 3.81 -62.68
N LYS A 668 14.30 3.09 -61.78
CA LYS A 668 15.47 2.27 -62.12
C LYS A 668 15.11 1.08 -63.02
N GLU A 669 13.99 0.41 -62.81
CA GLU A 669 13.49 -0.64 -63.71
C GLU A 669 13.22 -0.11 -65.12
N ARG A 670 12.55 1.06 -65.25
CA ARG A 670 12.36 1.74 -66.55
C ARG A 670 13.69 2.11 -67.21
N GLN A 671 14.71 2.45 -66.42
CA GLN A 671 16.06 2.73 -66.92
C GLN A 671 16.70 1.44 -67.46
N VAL A 672 16.62 0.33 -66.73
CA VAL A 672 17.12 -0.98 -67.18
C VAL A 672 16.41 -1.43 -68.46
N GLN A 673 15.08 -1.33 -68.54
CA GLN A 673 14.32 -1.68 -69.74
C GLN A 673 14.75 -0.89 -70.98
N ARG A 674 15.04 0.41 -70.82
CA ARG A 674 15.59 1.25 -71.89
C ARG A 674 16.97 0.77 -72.33
N ILE A 675 17.86 0.46 -71.38
CA ILE A 675 19.20 -0.07 -71.69
C ILE A 675 19.09 -1.42 -72.40
N THR A 676 18.21 -2.32 -71.95
CA THR A 676 18.02 -3.62 -72.61
C THR A 676 17.51 -3.46 -74.04
N LYS A 677 16.57 -2.54 -74.30
CA LYS A 677 16.07 -2.27 -75.65
C LYS A 677 17.17 -1.75 -76.58
N VAL A 678 17.96 -0.80 -76.10
CA VAL A 678 19.13 -0.28 -76.83
C VAL A 678 20.13 -1.41 -77.12
N ASN A 679 20.45 -2.26 -76.15
CA ASN A 679 21.33 -3.41 -76.36
C ASN A 679 20.77 -4.41 -77.40
N THR A 680 19.46 -4.66 -77.41
CA THR A 680 18.86 -5.52 -78.45
C THR A 680 18.96 -4.91 -79.83
N GLU A 681 18.79 -3.58 -79.96
CA GLU A 681 18.94 -2.86 -81.23
C GLU A 681 20.39 -2.90 -81.73
N TRP A 682 21.37 -2.69 -80.84
CA TRP A 682 22.79 -2.87 -81.14
C TRP A 682 23.13 -4.30 -81.59
N SER A 683 22.62 -5.31 -80.88
CA SER A 683 22.86 -6.71 -81.26
C SER A 683 22.29 -7.07 -82.64
N LEU A 684 21.19 -6.43 -83.04
CA LEU A 684 20.58 -6.60 -84.35
C LEU A 684 21.43 -5.93 -85.45
N GLN A 685 21.94 -4.73 -85.18
CA GLN A 685 22.85 -4.02 -86.09
C GLN A 685 24.15 -4.79 -86.28
N GLU A 686 24.72 -5.34 -85.20
CA GLU A 686 25.92 -6.17 -85.25
C GLU A 686 25.71 -7.43 -86.12
N ARG A 687 24.59 -8.14 -85.93
CA ARG A 687 24.25 -9.31 -86.78
C ARG A 687 24.09 -8.96 -88.26
N ARG A 688 23.49 -7.80 -88.57
CA ARG A 688 23.35 -7.33 -89.96
C ARG A 688 24.70 -7.00 -90.59
N ALA A 689 25.59 -6.33 -89.84
CA ALA A 689 26.93 -6.02 -90.31
C ALA A 689 27.76 -7.29 -90.57
N ILE A 690 27.66 -8.29 -89.69
CA ILE A 690 28.32 -9.61 -89.89
C ILE A 690 27.81 -10.28 -91.17
N ALA A 691 26.49 -10.33 -91.38
CA ALA A 691 25.91 -10.95 -92.57
C ALA A 691 26.29 -10.23 -93.89
N GLU A 692 26.48 -8.91 -93.85
CA GLU A 692 26.94 -8.13 -94.99
C GLU A 692 28.41 -8.39 -95.32
N ILE A 693 29.26 -8.50 -94.29
CA ILE A 693 30.67 -8.91 -94.43
C ILE A 693 30.76 -10.32 -95.05
N GLU A 694 30.00 -11.29 -94.53
CA GLU A 694 29.98 -12.66 -95.05
C GLU A 694 29.55 -12.71 -96.53
N ARG A 695 28.53 -11.93 -96.91
CA ARG A 695 28.07 -11.85 -98.31
C ARG A 695 29.17 -11.27 -99.22
N SER A 696 29.81 -10.17 -98.81
CA SER A 696 30.89 -9.55 -99.57
C SER A 696 32.09 -10.51 -99.75
N HIS A 697 32.41 -11.29 -98.72
CA HIS A 697 33.48 -12.28 -98.78
C HIS A 697 33.12 -13.44 -99.73
N ALA A 698 31.87 -13.90 -99.75
CA ALA A 698 31.40 -14.91 -100.68
C ALA A 698 31.44 -14.42 -102.14
N GLU A 699 31.05 -13.16 -102.39
CA GLU A 699 31.13 -12.53 -103.71
C GLU A 699 32.57 -12.39 -104.20
N GLN A 700 33.49 -11.93 -103.33
CA GLN A 700 34.91 -11.86 -103.64
C GLN A 700 35.52 -13.23 -103.97
N LYS A 701 35.13 -14.26 -103.21
CA LYS A 701 35.56 -15.65 -103.47
C LYS A 701 35.09 -16.14 -104.83
N SER A 702 33.81 -15.94 -105.16
CA SER A 702 33.23 -16.31 -106.46
C SER A 702 33.89 -15.56 -107.62
N SER A 703 34.18 -14.27 -107.46
CA SER A 703 34.89 -13.47 -108.46
C SER A 703 36.32 -13.97 -108.70
N LEU A 704 37.03 -14.37 -107.64
CA LEU A 704 38.38 -14.93 -107.76
C LEU A 704 38.36 -16.30 -108.45
N GLU A 705 37.41 -17.16 -108.10
CA GLU A 705 37.21 -18.45 -108.77
C GLU A 705 36.87 -18.28 -110.26
N GLY A 706 36.02 -17.30 -110.60
CA GLY A 706 35.71 -16.93 -111.97
C GLY A 706 36.90 -16.36 -112.76
N ALA A 707 37.75 -15.56 -112.11
CA ALA A 707 38.97 -15.05 -112.72
C ALA A 707 39.99 -16.15 -113.02
N ILE A 708 40.11 -17.14 -112.12
CA ILE A 708 40.97 -18.32 -112.31
C ILE A 708 40.50 -19.11 -113.53
N LEU A 709 39.21 -19.43 -113.62
CA LEU A 709 38.62 -20.12 -114.79
C LEU A 709 38.78 -19.32 -116.09
N GLY A 710 38.67 -17.98 -116.03
CA GLY A 710 38.92 -17.10 -117.16
C GLY A 710 40.37 -17.14 -117.66
N ILE A 711 41.34 -17.26 -116.76
CA ILE A 711 42.76 -17.39 -117.10
C ILE A 711 43.05 -18.77 -117.68
N GLU A 712 42.46 -19.83 -117.11
CA GLU A 712 42.59 -21.20 -117.64
C GLU A 712 42.13 -21.30 -119.10
N THR A 713 40.98 -20.69 -119.44
CA THR A 713 40.46 -20.68 -120.81
C THR A 713 41.29 -19.81 -121.78
N GLN A 714 41.97 -18.77 -121.31
CA GLN A 714 42.91 -17.99 -122.13
C GLN A 714 44.19 -18.77 -122.46
N ILE A 715 44.68 -19.58 -121.52
CA ILE A 715 45.84 -20.47 -121.73
C ILE A 715 45.51 -21.51 -122.82
N GLU A 716 44.30 -22.09 -122.79
CA GLU A 716 43.88 -23.06 -123.80
C GLU A 716 43.80 -22.46 -125.22
N ARG A 717 43.34 -21.21 -125.37
CA ARG A 717 43.30 -20.54 -126.68
C ARG A 717 44.70 -20.20 -127.20
N ALA A 718 45.60 -19.74 -126.34
CA ALA A 718 46.98 -19.46 -126.72
C ALA A 718 47.73 -20.71 -127.21
N LEU A 719 47.40 -21.88 -126.66
CA LEU A 719 47.92 -23.18 -127.10
C LEU A 719 47.43 -23.59 -128.49
N ALA A 720 46.19 -23.25 -128.85
CA ALA A 720 45.61 -23.56 -130.17
C ALA A 720 46.20 -22.68 -131.29
N ASP A 721 46.43 -21.39 -131.03
CA ASP A 721 47.02 -20.46 -132.01
C ASP A 721 48.48 -20.81 -132.35
N GLN A 722 49.21 -21.40 -131.38
CA GLN A 722 50.58 -21.88 -131.58
C GLN A 722 50.65 -23.07 -132.55
N GLN A 723 49.60 -23.88 -132.65
CA GLN A 723 49.54 -25.04 -133.56
C GLN A 723 49.24 -24.65 -135.02
N ALA A 724 48.49 -23.57 -135.26
CA ALA A 724 48.15 -23.11 -136.61
C ALA A 724 49.33 -22.43 -137.33
N LEU A 725 50.17 -21.69 -136.59
CA LEU A 725 51.37 -21.03 -137.13
C LEU A 725 52.50 -22.01 -137.51
N TYR A 726 52.45 -23.25 -137.01
CA TYR A 726 53.48 -24.27 -137.23
C TYR A 726 53.39 -24.93 -138.63
N GLN A 727 52.23 -24.91 -139.29
CA GLN A 727 52.01 -25.65 -140.55
C GLN A 727 52.38 -24.87 -141.82
N SER A 728 52.48 -23.53 -141.76
CA SER A 728 52.71 -22.70 -142.96
C SER A 728 54.18 -22.45 -143.32
N THR A 729 55.14 -22.81 -142.45
CA THR A 729 56.52 -22.31 -142.54
C THR A 729 57.61 -23.37 -142.74
N MET A 730 57.30 -24.68 -142.76
CA MET A 730 58.32 -25.76 -142.80
C MET A 730 58.68 -26.35 -144.18
N GLN A 731 58.20 -25.80 -145.30
CA GLN A 731 58.63 -26.24 -146.66
C GLN A 731 59.88 -25.50 -147.19
N ALA A 732 60.37 -24.45 -146.52
CA ALA A 732 61.46 -23.61 -147.06
C ALA A 732 62.84 -23.75 -146.37
N THR A 733 62.99 -24.52 -145.28
CA THR A 733 64.28 -24.63 -144.57
C THR A 733 64.49 -26.01 -144.00
N ARG A 734 64.77 -26.95 -144.90
CA ARG A 734 64.96 -28.38 -144.63
C ARG A 734 66.19 -28.90 -145.39
N HIS A 735 67.37 -28.27 -145.23
CA HIS A 735 68.67 -28.92 -145.54
C HIS A 735 69.98 -28.19 -145.14
N THR A 736 69.99 -27.34 -144.10
CA THR A 736 71.27 -26.72 -143.68
C THR A 736 71.42 -26.50 -142.17
N ILE A 737 70.70 -27.25 -141.33
CA ILE A 737 71.03 -27.47 -139.91
C ILE A 737 70.52 -28.88 -139.55
N ASP A 738 71.32 -29.90 -139.84
CA ASP A 738 71.12 -31.30 -139.38
C ASP A 738 72.32 -31.75 -138.52
N THR A 739 73.08 -30.79 -137.98
CA THR A 739 74.26 -31.01 -137.14
C THR A 739 74.32 -30.01 -135.99
N VAL A 740 73.18 -29.75 -135.35
CA VAL A 740 73.16 -29.32 -133.94
C VAL A 740 72.28 -30.31 -133.20
N ASP A 741 72.93 -31.44 -132.96
CA ASP A 741 72.56 -32.50 -132.05
C ASP A 741 71.81 -32.00 -130.82
N ARG A 742 70.70 -32.66 -130.47
CA ARG A 742 70.51 -33.36 -129.19
C ARG A 742 71.15 -32.73 -127.93
N VAL A 743 71.10 -31.41 -127.75
CA VAL A 743 71.77 -30.75 -126.62
C VAL A 743 70.89 -29.61 -126.10
N ALA A 744 69.94 -29.96 -125.23
CA ALA A 744 69.37 -29.01 -124.25
C ALA A 744 68.71 -29.69 -123.04
N ASP A 745 68.94 -30.99 -122.82
CA ASP A 745 68.65 -31.65 -121.53
C ASP A 745 69.91 -31.84 -120.67
N GLU A 746 71.02 -31.21 -121.04
CA GLU A 746 72.29 -31.30 -120.32
C GLU A 746 72.66 -29.95 -119.72
N GLY A 747 72.18 -29.69 -118.52
CA GLY A 747 72.52 -28.46 -117.82
C GLY A 747 71.84 -28.21 -116.49
N ARG A 748 71.38 -29.23 -115.75
CA ARG A 748 70.93 -28.99 -114.38
C ARG A 748 72.13 -28.78 -113.46
N MET A 749 72.54 -27.53 -113.37
CA MET A 749 73.46 -27.05 -112.36
C MET A 749 72.74 -27.08 -111.01
N VAL A 750 73.16 -27.98 -110.12
CA VAL A 750 72.59 -28.10 -108.77
C VAL A 750 73.56 -27.48 -107.78
N SER A 751 73.08 -26.54 -106.97
CA SER A 751 73.90 -25.83 -105.99
C SER A 751 73.25 -25.83 -104.60
N GLY A 752 74.07 -25.90 -103.55
CA GLY A 752 73.58 -25.85 -102.17
C GLY A 752 74.67 -26.13 -101.13
N TYR A 753 74.33 -25.96 -99.86
CA TYR A 753 75.28 -26.11 -98.76
C TYR A 753 75.43 -27.57 -98.32
N LEU A 754 76.68 -28.04 -98.19
CA LEU A 754 77.01 -29.34 -97.62
C LEU A 754 78.17 -29.20 -96.63
N GLU A 755 78.14 -29.97 -95.56
CA GLU A 755 79.26 -30.07 -94.62
C GLU A 755 80.22 -31.17 -95.07
N ARG A 756 81.50 -30.83 -95.29
CA ARG A 756 82.54 -31.81 -95.64
C ARG A 756 83.37 -32.15 -94.42
N TYR A 757 83.70 -33.43 -94.29
CA TYR A 757 84.65 -33.89 -93.29
C TYR A 757 86.08 -33.58 -93.74
N GLU A 758 86.75 -32.66 -93.05
CA GLU A 758 88.17 -32.38 -93.25
C GLU A 758 88.98 -33.15 -92.20
N LYS A 759 89.97 -33.93 -92.64
CA LYS A 759 90.83 -34.72 -91.78
C LYS A 759 91.81 -33.77 -91.07
N GLY A 760 91.55 -33.46 -89.80
CA GLY A 760 92.42 -32.61 -88.98
C GLY A 760 93.71 -33.31 -88.58
N HIS A 761 94.79 -32.55 -88.40
CA HIS A 761 96.01 -33.05 -87.80
C HIS A 761 95.79 -33.33 -86.30
N VAL A 762 95.97 -34.61 -85.96
CA VAL A 762 96.23 -35.28 -84.67
C VAL A 762 95.29 -35.05 -83.47
N PHE A 763 94.60 -33.92 -83.23
CA PHE A 763 93.68 -33.83 -82.07
C PHE A 763 92.36 -33.07 -82.23
N THR A 764 91.92 -32.63 -83.42
CA THR A 764 90.54 -32.11 -83.58
C THR A 764 89.93 -32.42 -84.95
N SER A 765 88.79 -33.14 -84.95
CA SER A 765 87.95 -33.41 -86.13
C SER A 765 86.83 -32.38 -86.23
N ARG A 766 86.75 -31.59 -87.33
CA ARG A 766 85.67 -30.61 -87.53
C ARG A 766 84.98 -30.80 -88.88
N TRP A 767 83.65 -30.87 -88.85
CA TRP A 767 82.80 -30.71 -90.02
C TRP A 767 82.71 -29.23 -90.36
N ARG A 768 82.88 -28.87 -91.62
CA ARG A 768 82.77 -27.47 -92.08
C ARG A 768 81.80 -27.37 -93.25
N GLN A 769 80.88 -26.41 -93.16
CA GLN A 769 79.87 -26.14 -94.18
C GLN A 769 80.47 -25.29 -95.30
N TYR A 770 80.28 -25.74 -96.54
CA TYR A 770 80.68 -25.01 -97.73
C TYR A 770 79.55 -25.04 -98.76
N PHE A 771 79.61 -24.13 -99.73
CA PHE A 771 78.66 -24.10 -100.84
C PHE A 771 79.22 -24.92 -102.01
N TYR A 772 78.46 -25.92 -102.44
CA TYR A 772 78.86 -26.85 -103.49
C TYR A 772 78.02 -26.65 -104.74
N VAL A 773 78.68 -26.71 -105.89
CA VAL A 773 78.04 -26.64 -107.20
C VAL A 773 78.43 -27.87 -108.01
N LEU A 774 77.43 -28.67 -108.34
CA LEU A 774 77.54 -29.87 -109.15
C LEU A 774 77.06 -29.55 -110.57
N LYS A 775 78.00 -29.59 -111.52
CA LYS A 775 77.71 -29.43 -112.95
C LYS A 775 78.16 -30.71 -113.65
N HIS A 776 77.21 -31.44 -114.23
CA HIS A 776 77.40 -32.79 -114.80
C HIS A 776 78.05 -33.75 -113.78
N ALA A 777 79.30 -34.16 -113.99
CA ALA A 777 80.05 -35.05 -113.09
C ALA A 777 81.13 -34.34 -112.27
N THR A 778 81.23 -33.01 -112.35
CA THR A 778 82.25 -32.20 -111.65
C THR A 778 81.65 -31.41 -110.50
N LEU A 779 82.22 -31.61 -109.31
CA LEU A 779 81.84 -30.96 -108.07
C LEU A 779 82.87 -29.88 -107.71
N THR A 780 82.41 -28.65 -107.55
CA THR A 780 83.24 -27.47 -107.20
C THR A 780 82.81 -26.89 -105.85
N ARG A 781 83.78 -26.31 -105.11
CA ARG A 781 83.61 -25.82 -103.73
C ARG A 781 83.88 -24.32 -103.63
N TYR A 782 82.97 -23.60 -102.98
CA TYR A 782 83.06 -22.18 -102.63
C TYR A 782 82.82 -21.99 -101.12
N LYS A 783 83.29 -20.91 -100.49
CA LYS A 783 83.03 -20.69 -99.05
C LYS A 783 81.55 -20.41 -98.80
N SER A 784 80.87 -19.74 -99.71
CA SER A 784 79.48 -19.33 -99.54
C SER A 784 78.75 -19.22 -100.89
N LYS A 785 77.42 -19.09 -100.85
CA LYS A 785 76.59 -18.90 -102.05
C LYS A 785 76.90 -17.59 -102.77
N SER A 786 77.14 -16.50 -102.03
CA SER A 786 77.47 -15.19 -102.60
C SER A 786 78.79 -15.21 -103.37
N GLU A 787 79.81 -15.90 -102.87
CA GLU A 787 81.12 -16.02 -103.53
C GLU A 787 81.05 -16.76 -104.88
N TYR A 788 80.06 -17.65 -105.04
CA TYR A 788 79.77 -18.32 -106.30
C TYR A 788 78.98 -17.41 -107.28
N GLU A 789 77.97 -16.68 -106.80
CA GLU A 789 77.16 -15.77 -107.63
C GLU A 789 77.98 -14.57 -108.15
N GLU A 790 78.98 -14.12 -107.38
CA GLU A 790 79.93 -13.07 -107.76
C GLU A 790 81.07 -13.56 -108.69
N ARG A 791 81.03 -14.83 -109.13
CA ARG A 791 82.04 -15.48 -109.99
C ARG A 791 83.47 -15.54 -109.41
N GLY A 792 83.59 -15.72 -108.09
CA GLY A 792 84.90 -15.94 -107.45
C GLY A 792 85.58 -17.25 -107.88
N PRO A 793 86.92 -17.38 -107.79
CA PRO A 793 87.63 -18.61 -108.12
C PRO A 793 87.32 -19.73 -107.09
N PRO A 794 87.19 -21.00 -107.51
CA PRO A 794 86.88 -22.10 -106.60
C PRO A 794 88.04 -22.37 -105.63
N LEU A 795 87.71 -22.78 -104.39
CA LEU A 795 88.69 -22.94 -103.31
C LEU A 795 89.66 -24.11 -103.49
N GLU A 796 89.28 -25.10 -104.29
CA GLU A 796 90.06 -26.30 -104.60
C GLU A 796 89.84 -26.64 -106.08
N GLN A 797 90.76 -27.43 -106.65
CA GLN A 797 90.58 -27.91 -108.03
C GLN A 797 89.28 -28.74 -108.15
N PRO A 798 88.54 -28.60 -109.27
CA PRO A 798 87.29 -29.30 -109.48
C PRO A 798 87.43 -30.83 -109.33
N ILE A 799 86.53 -31.45 -108.57
CA ILE A 799 86.57 -32.89 -108.32
C ILE A 799 85.62 -33.57 -109.29
N SER A 800 86.13 -34.46 -110.14
CA SER A 800 85.28 -35.34 -110.95
C SER A 800 84.84 -36.54 -110.10
N ILE A 801 83.52 -36.70 -109.94
CA ILE A 801 82.88 -37.77 -109.16
C ILE A 801 82.31 -38.89 -110.05
N SER A 802 82.57 -38.86 -111.36
CA SER A 802 82.21 -39.95 -112.28
C SER A 802 82.79 -41.29 -111.81
N GLY A 803 81.96 -42.35 -111.80
CA GLY A 803 82.35 -43.70 -111.38
C GLY A 803 82.49 -43.93 -109.87
N TYR A 804 82.17 -42.94 -109.02
CA TYR A 804 82.07 -43.18 -107.57
C TYR A 804 80.75 -43.89 -107.23
N SER A 805 80.76 -44.75 -106.22
CA SER A 805 79.54 -45.32 -105.64
C SER A 805 79.05 -44.44 -104.49
N VAL A 806 77.75 -44.12 -104.48
CA VAL A 806 77.10 -43.31 -103.45
C VAL A 806 76.55 -44.23 -102.36
N VAL A 807 77.12 -44.17 -101.15
CA VAL A 807 76.77 -45.08 -100.05
C VAL A 807 76.15 -44.33 -98.88
N ARG A 808 75.00 -44.84 -98.42
CA ARG A 808 74.27 -44.38 -97.23
C ARG A 808 74.99 -44.83 -95.96
N SER A 809 75.16 -43.92 -94.99
CA SER A 809 75.63 -44.31 -93.65
C SER A 809 74.48 -44.95 -92.86
N ARG A 810 74.69 -46.12 -92.26
CA ARG A 810 73.65 -46.80 -91.43
C ARG A 810 73.46 -46.18 -90.03
N THR A 811 74.39 -45.35 -89.57
CA THR A 811 74.42 -44.82 -88.19
C THR A 811 74.12 -43.33 -88.05
N ASP A 812 73.93 -42.58 -89.16
CA ASP A 812 73.57 -41.16 -89.14
C ASP A 812 72.82 -40.82 -90.43
N GLU A 813 71.56 -40.42 -90.29
CA GLU A 813 70.61 -40.25 -91.39
C GLU A 813 70.95 -39.08 -92.33
N LEU A 814 71.87 -38.20 -91.97
CA LEU A 814 72.25 -37.03 -92.78
C LEU A 814 73.60 -37.19 -93.50
N LYS A 815 74.33 -38.30 -93.28
CA LYS A 815 75.68 -38.51 -93.86
C LYS A 815 75.63 -39.26 -95.20
N ILE A 816 76.42 -38.75 -96.16
CA ILE A 816 76.60 -39.30 -97.51
C ILE A 816 78.09 -39.61 -97.72
N LYS A 817 78.43 -40.79 -98.25
CA LYS A 817 79.81 -41.15 -98.59
C LYS A 817 79.93 -41.44 -100.08
N LEU A 818 80.93 -40.85 -100.72
CA LEU A 818 81.31 -41.15 -102.11
C LEU A 818 82.56 -42.02 -102.08
N VAL A 819 82.43 -43.26 -102.57
CA VAL A 819 83.50 -44.27 -102.57
C VAL A 819 83.97 -44.51 -104.00
N PRO A 820 85.22 -44.21 -104.35
CA PRO A 820 85.72 -44.45 -105.71
C PRO A 820 85.84 -45.95 -105.99
N ALA A 821 85.66 -46.34 -107.26
CA ALA A 821 85.87 -47.71 -107.73
C ALA A 821 87.37 -48.09 -107.76
N ASP A 822 88.25 -47.12 -108.03
CA ASP A 822 89.71 -47.30 -108.06
C ASP A 822 90.36 -46.83 -106.75
N ALA A 823 91.19 -47.67 -106.13
CA ALA A 823 91.82 -47.41 -104.83
C ALA A 823 92.82 -46.22 -104.81
N SER A 824 93.20 -45.68 -105.97
CA SER A 824 94.08 -44.50 -106.09
C SER A 824 93.37 -43.16 -105.88
N ARG A 825 92.02 -43.14 -105.85
CA ARG A 825 91.22 -41.92 -105.65
C ARG A 825 90.75 -41.79 -104.20
N ARG A 826 90.62 -40.56 -103.68
CA ARG A 826 90.25 -40.29 -102.28
C ARG A 826 88.75 -40.48 -102.04
N MET A 827 88.38 -41.13 -100.92
CA MET A 827 86.99 -41.21 -100.46
C MET A 827 86.53 -39.87 -99.86
N TYR A 828 85.34 -39.40 -100.25
CA TYR A 828 84.75 -38.16 -99.72
C TYR A 828 83.56 -38.45 -98.81
N ARG A 829 83.42 -37.67 -97.72
CA ARG A 829 82.35 -37.79 -96.74
C ARG A 829 81.67 -36.43 -96.54
N PHE A 830 80.36 -36.40 -96.76
CA PHE A 830 79.52 -35.21 -96.66
C PHE A 830 78.40 -35.42 -95.65
N ARG A 831 77.88 -34.32 -95.10
CA ARG A 831 76.65 -34.28 -94.29
C ARG A 831 75.73 -33.20 -94.85
N ALA A 832 74.47 -33.56 -95.10
CA ALA A 832 73.46 -32.64 -95.62
C ALA A 832 72.77 -31.88 -94.47
N PRO A 833 72.43 -30.58 -94.62
CA PRO A 833 71.62 -29.85 -93.65
C PRO A 833 70.21 -30.46 -93.53
N ALA A 834 69.63 -30.42 -92.33
CA ALA A 834 68.30 -31.01 -92.05
C ALA A 834 67.16 -30.44 -92.92
N SER A 835 67.29 -29.19 -93.40
CA SER A 835 66.27 -28.48 -94.18
C SER A 835 66.16 -28.90 -95.66
N VAL A 836 67.18 -29.52 -96.25
CA VAL A 836 67.23 -29.80 -97.71
C VAL A 836 67.08 -31.30 -98.03
N GLY A 837 67.05 -32.16 -97.01
CA GLY A 837 66.80 -33.60 -97.15
C GLY A 837 67.94 -34.38 -97.84
N ARG A 838 68.53 -35.37 -97.16
CA ARG A 838 69.62 -36.24 -97.69
C ARG A 838 69.27 -36.86 -99.04
N GLU A 839 68.00 -37.24 -99.24
CA GLU A 839 67.57 -38.00 -100.42
C GLU A 839 67.70 -37.23 -101.73
N VAL A 840 67.51 -35.90 -101.68
CA VAL A 840 67.66 -35.03 -102.84
C VAL A 840 69.12 -35.04 -103.31
N TRP A 841 70.07 -34.81 -102.41
CA TRP A 841 71.49 -34.84 -102.75
C TRP A 841 71.99 -36.23 -103.17
N MET A 842 71.48 -37.31 -102.55
CA MET A 842 71.85 -38.66 -102.97
C MET A 842 71.35 -39.03 -104.36
N LYS A 843 70.09 -38.68 -104.70
CA LYS A 843 69.56 -38.93 -106.04
C LYS A 843 70.42 -38.22 -107.10
N ARG A 844 70.80 -36.98 -106.85
CA ARG A 844 71.64 -36.18 -107.77
C ARG A 844 73.09 -36.64 -107.87
N PHE A 845 73.72 -37.04 -106.76
CA PHE A 845 75.04 -37.67 -106.84
C PHE A 845 74.99 -39.01 -107.58
N THR A 846 73.93 -39.79 -107.41
CA THR A 846 73.76 -41.07 -108.13
C THR A 846 73.64 -40.82 -109.64
N GLU A 847 72.82 -39.83 -110.05
CA GLU A 847 72.71 -39.39 -111.44
C GLU A 847 74.08 -38.92 -111.99
N ALA A 848 74.83 -38.10 -111.23
CA ALA A 848 76.14 -37.60 -111.65
C ALA A 848 77.24 -38.67 -111.70
N THR A 849 77.16 -39.73 -110.89
CA THR A 849 78.12 -40.85 -110.89
C THR A 849 77.95 -41.79 -112.08
N GLN A 850 76.73 -41.89 -112.62
CA GLN A 850 76.40 -42.70 -113.80
C GLN A 850 76.82 -42.02 -115.11
N PHE A 851 77.21 -40.75 -115.06
CA PHE A 851 77.72 -40.01 -116.20
C PHE A 851 79.12 -40.52 -116.57
N ARG A 852 79.21 -41.34 -117.62
CA ARG A 852 80.50 -41.72 -118.23
C ARG A 852 80.86 -40.67 -119.25
N SER A 853 82.04 -40.06 -119.10
CA SER A 853 82.59 -39.15 -120.12
C SER A 853 82.70 -39.92 -121.44
N ARG A 854 81.87 -39.54 -122.39
CA ARG A 854 82.15 -39.67 -123.82
C ARG A 854 82.41 -38.28 -124.34
#